data_AF-U5NC67-F1
#
_entry.id   AF-U5NC67-F1
#
_cell.length_a   1.000
_cell.length_b   1.000
_cell.length_c   1.000
_cell.angle_alpha   90.00
_cell.angle_beta   90.00
_cell.angle_gamma   90.00
#
_symmetry.space_group_name_H-M   'P 1'
#
loop_
_entity.id
_entity.type
_entity.pdbx_description
1 polymer ?
#
loop_
_entity_poly.entity_id
_entity_poly.type
_entity_poly.pdbx_seq_one_letter_code
_entity_poly.pdbx_strand_id
1 'polypeptide(L)'
;MIKRYEISELENIFSENSKYKRWSILEKEILYSLANELSISEKELLKIEKEWPEIQSYEVIAEEIKTQHDFVAFLRLLERKLNNQWASKFIHYGITSSDIIDSANSLALREANKLLIKEIESLQETLYKLANEYRDILQIGRTHGRHAEPTSFGYKFAIIYQELENSIEAFYLSRRNIEVISIKGSVGTFAHIGPEIQEELANRFGLFTISGSTQALPRNRYSSYIFALYQIASIINGLALNLRTLMREEISEIYILKEEKNVGSSSMPHKLNPVELENITGLTKWLESLWTLSKENNYLWEERDISHSSNERMSLMDAPTLAFNIVTKMNKLLKRIKINEEGITKNLQLNKGLICSQSILLSLLKSSSIKSREEVHSLLTSLSQEVMANKFPSLLEAIKSSPIKKLLSKEELEKCFNLERHLNHLPKIYAQIFGQRNQTSTFSRQLYSKYEIDNIIYYLAQRLNSYYMKNIEEAPSPILIISLIEGASVLAGKILSLLNFPFVFSSLYHSMRNYTKSFEMEKLQNFSEFINTELNKKHDFKKIRKLIEKSPRILILEGVVESKTTLNYLYETLSKLPEVQEIKTATLFKKILKENKEKESFQEEYYKKSLFPKNFKGKKEGERQRAINWKVNSSNSKEKKNEKIVNWVGEIIEVNKGEWIIGAGMDLEENYRGIGGVWVK
;
A
#
# COMPACT_ATOMS: atom_id res chain seq x y z
N MET A 1 -11.07 -11.72 18.16
CA MET A 1 -12.24 -10.81 18.03
C MET A 1 -13.49 -11.47 18.64
N ILE A 2 -14.63 -10.77 18.82
CA ILE A 2 -15.88 -11.47 19.16
C ILE A 2 -16.44 -12.23 17.95
N LYS A 3 -16.93 -13.46 18.13
CA LYS A 3 -17.42 -14.39 17.08
C LYS A 3 -18.18 -13.78 15.91
N ARG A 4 -19.02 -12.76 16.16
CA ARG A 4 -19.83 -12.11 15.10
C ARG A 4 -19.02 -11.26 14.12
N TYR A 5 -17.85 -10.77 14.53
CA TYR A 5 -16.99 -9.91 13.72
C TYR A 5 -15.63 -10.57 13.44
N GLU A 6 -15.46 -11.84 13.80
CA GLU A 6 -14.28 -12.61 13.44
C GLU A 6 -14.16 -12.73 11.91
N ILE A 7 -12.91 -12.69 11.44
CA ILE A 7 -12.57 -12.94 10.04
C ILE A 7 -11.59 -14.11 10.08
N SER A 8 -11.98 -15.25 9.50
CA SER A 8 -11.25 -16.52 9.57
C SER A 8 -9.77 -16.38 9.20
N GLU A 9 -9.49 -15.60 8.17
CA GLU A 9 -8.17 -15.36 7.62
C GLU A 9 -7.30 -14.57 8.62
N LEU A 10 -7.89 -13.58 9.30
CA LEU A 10 -7.18 -12.80 10.33
C LEU A 10 -7.06 -13.57 11.65
N GLU A 11 -8.08 -14.33 12.05
CA GLU A 11 -8.02 -15.22 13.22
C GLU A 11 -6.86 -16.21 13.09
N ASN A 12 -6.67 -16.81 11.91
CA ASN A 12 -5.52 -17.68 11.65
C ASN A 12 -4.19 -16.95 11.81
N ILE A 13 -4.08 -15.71 11.31
CA ILE A 13 -2.86 -14.89 11.43
C ILE A 13 -2.55 -14.57 12.90
N PHE A 14 -3.54 -14.15 13.69
CA PHE A 14 -3.35 -13.72 15.08
C PHE A 14 -3.48 -14.83 16.12
N SER A 15 -3.80 -16.07 15.70
CA SER A 15 -3.88 -17.21 16.61
C SER A 15 -2.58 -17.44 17.40
N GLU A 16 -2.73 -18.03 18.58
CA GLU A 16 -1.61 -18.42 19.46
C GLU A 16 -0.62 -19.35 18.76
N ASN A 17 -1.09 -20.33 17.97
CA ASN A 17 -0.21 -21.20 17.18
C ASN A 17 0.62 -20.39 16.17
N SER A 18 -0.01 -19.46 15.45
CA SER A 18 0.69 -18.59 14.50
C SER A 18 1.67 -17.64 15.19
N LYS A 19 1.34 -17.16 16.40
CA LYS A 19 2.24 -16.35 17.24
C LYS A 19 3.52 -17.11 17.58
N TYR A 20 3.41 -18.30 18.18
CA TYR A 20 4.58 -19.11 18.55
C TYR A 20 5.35 -19.60 17.33
N LYS A 21 4.68 -19.88 16.21
CA LYS A 21 5.34 -20.19 14.95
C LYS A 21 6.20 -19.03 14.45
N ARG A 22 5.71 -17.79 14.50
CA ARG A 22 6.51 -16.60 14.14
C ARG A 22 7.71 -16.42 15.07
N TRP A 23 7.53 -16.58 16.38
CA TRP A 23 8.64 -16.52 17.34
C TRP A 23 9.71 -17.57 17.02
N SER A 24 9.28 -18.81 16.78
CA SER A 24 10.18 -19.92 16.43
C SER A 24 10.94 -19.67 15.12
N ILE A 25 10.26 -19.12 14.11
CA ILE A 25 10.92 -18.76 12.85
C ILE A 25 11.96 -17.66 13.09
N LEU A 26 11.65 -16.61 13.83
CA LEU A 26 12.59 -15.52 14.10
C LEU A 26 13.82 -15.99 14.89
N GLU A 27 13.63 -16.79 15.95
CA GLU A 27 14.73 -17.42 16.70
C GLU A 27 15.64 -18.23 15.79
N LYS A 28 15.03 -19.03 14.90
CA LYS A 28 15.78 -19.82 13.93
C LYS A 28 16.59 -18.94 13.00
N GLU A 29 15.96 -17.93 12.42
CA GLU A 29 16.61 -17.06 11.44
C GLU A 29 17.71 -16.20 12.08
N ILE A 30 17.60 -15.83 13.36
CA ILE A 30 18.68 -15.15 14.09
C ILE A 30 19.87 -16.09 14.31
N LEU A 31 19.65 -17.30 14.82
CA LEU A 31 20.71 -18.30 14.98
C LEU A 31 21.44 -18.57 13.65
N TYR A 32 20.67 -18.51 12.57
CA TYR A 32 21.12 -18.71 11.21
C TYR A 32 21.99 -17.57 10.70
N SER A 33 21.61 -16.33 10.97
CA SER A 33 22.42 -15.15 10.66
C SER A 33 23.71 -15.11 11.49
N LEU A 34 23.68 -15.59 12.73
CA LEU A 34 24.84 -15.67 13.63
C LEU A 34 25.79 -16.85 13.35
N ALA A 35 25.51 -17.67 12.33
CA ALA A 35 26.23 -18.91 12.08
C ALA A 35 27.75 -18.73 11.95
N ASN A 36 28.19 -17.69 11.25
CA ASN A 36 29.62 -17.41 11.08
C ASN A 36 30.27 -16.96 12.39
N GLU A 37 29.63 -16.03 13.09
CA GLU A 37 30.12 -15.49 14.37
C GLU A 37 30.23 -16.58 15.44
N LEU A 38 29.26 -17.48 15.47
CA LEU A 38 29.21 -18.61 16.39
C LEU A 38 30.00 -19.83 15.88
N SER A 39 30.73 -19.70 14.76
CA SER A 39 31.53 -20.77 14.15
C SER A 39 30.74 -22.06 13.87
N ILE A 40 29.45 -21.93 13.53
CA ILE A 40 28.56 -23.05 13.23
C ILE A 40 28.81 -23.54 11.81
N SER A 41 29.21 -24.81 11.66
CA SER A 41 29.48 -25.38 10.35
C SER A 41 28.23 -25.43 9.48
N GLU A 42 28.46 -25.55 8.18
CA GLU A 42 27.41 -25.81 7.21
C GLU A 42 26.63 -27.06 7.72
N LYS A 43 27.27 -28.21 7.73
CA LYS A 43 26.64 -29.49 8.09
C LYS A 43 25.78 -29.47 9.37
N GLU A 44 26.18 -28.71 10.40
CA GLU A 44 25.41 -28.55 11.65
C GLU A 44 24.11 -27.76 11.47
N LEU A 45 24.12 -26.66 10.72
CA LEU A 45 22.91 -25.85 10.49
C LEU A 45 21.84 -26.64 9.73
N LEU A 46 22.29 -27.53 8.86
CA LEU A 46 21.42 -28.47 8.17
C LEU A 46 20.74 -29.46 9.11
N LYS A 47 21.51 -29.94 10.09
CA LYS A 47 21.02 -30.86 11.11
C LYS A 47 20.01 -30.14 12.01
N ILE A 48 20.35 -28.93 12.46
CA ILE A 48 19.46 -28.04 13.23
C ILE A 48 18.16 -27.80 12.47
N GLU A 49 18.21 -27.54 11.15
CA GLU A 49 17.01 -27.31 10.34
C GLU A 49 16.07 -28.53 10.31
N LYS A 50 16.63 -29.73 10.18
CA LYS A 50 15.85 -30.99 10.16
C LYS A 50 15.28 -31.35 11.52
N GLU A 51 15.95 -30.94 12.59
CA GLU A 51 15.58 -31.22 13.99
C GLU A 51 14.79 -30.08 14.63
N TRP A 52 14.54 -28.97 13.91
CA TRP A 52 13.86 -27.81 14.45
C TRP A 52 12.43 -28.17 14.86
N PRO A 53 12.06 -28.00 16.14
CA PRO A 53 10.81 -28.54 16.64
C PRO A 53 9.62 -27.68 16.25
N GLU A 54 8.48 -28.34 16.09
CA GLU A 54 7.19 -27.65 16.05
C GLU A 54 6.71 -27.36 17.47
N ILE A 55 6.26 -26.13 17.70
CA ILE A 55 5.78 -25.64 19.00
C ILE A 55 4.28 -25.41 18.92
N GLN A 56 3.52 -26.14 19.74
CA GLN A 56 2.08 -25.99 19.83
C GLN A 56 1.69 -25.08 20.99
N SER A 57 0.65 -24.28 20.81
CA SER A 57 0.20 -23.30 21.82
C SER A 57 -0.14 -23.91 23.17
N TYR A 58 -0.80 -25.08 23.19
CA TYR A 58 -1.18 -25.74 24.44
C TYR A 58 0.04 -26.14 25.30
N GLU A 59 1.19 -26.42 24.68
CA GLU A 59 2.42 -26.78 25.38
C GLU A 59 3.05 -25.55 26.04
N VAL A 60 3.02 -24.41 25.34
CA VAL A 60 3.51 -23.14 25.89
C VAL A 60 2.64 -22.70 27.06
N ILE A 61 1.31 -22.78 26.92
CA ILE A 61 0.37 -22.44 28.00
C ILE A 61 0.62 -23.31 29.25
N ALA A 62 0.86 -24.61 29.06
CA ALA A 62 1.17 -25.51 30.18
C ALA A 62 2.50 -25.15 30.88
N GLU A 63 3.51 -24.70 30.13
CA GLU A 63 4.78 -24.23 30.69
C GLU A 63 4.65 -22.84 31.34
N GLU A 64 3.80 -21.97 30.79
CA GLU A 64 3.55 -20.61 31.30
C GLU A 64 2.97 -20.61 32.71
N ILE A 65 2.17 -21.61 33.08
CA ILE A 65 1.70 -21.80 34.46
C ILE A 65 2.87 -21.84 35.46
N LYS A 66 4.04 -22.33 35.04
CA LYS A 66 5.25 -22.41 35.87
C LYS A 66 6.12 -21.16 35.78
N THR A 67 6.23 -20.55 34.60
CA THR A 67 7.13 -19.42 34.36
C THR A 67 6.50 -18.06 34.66
N GLN A 68 5.17 -17.97 34.66
CA GLN A 68 4.39 -16.73 34.70
C GLN A 68 4.81 -15.73 33.61
N HIS A 69 5.38 -16.24 32.51
CA HIS A 69 5.91 -15.44 31.41
C HIS A 69 5.87 -16.26 30.11
N ASP A 70 4.99 -15.88 29.19
CA ASP A 70 4.72 -16.57 27.91
C ASP A 70 5.98 -16.77 27.05
N PHE A 71 6.77 -15.71 26.84
CA PHE A 71 7.98 -15.81 26.04
C PHE A 71 9.04 -16.73 26.66
N VAL A 72 9.23 -16.67 27.98
CA VAL A 72 10.17 -17.57 28.68
C VAL A 72 9.69 -19.02 28.63
N ALA A 73 8.37 -19.25 28.76
CA ALA A 73 7.78 -20.59 28.59
C ALA A 73 8.03 -21.14 27.18
N PHE A 74 7.79 -20.31 26.16
CA PHE A 74 8.08 -20.63 24.77
C PHE A 74 9.56 -20.97 24.56
N LEU A 75 10.47 -20.13 25.07
CA LEU A 75 11.91 -20.29 24.90
C LEU A 75 12.41 -21.60 25.53
N ARG A 76 12.03 -21.87 26.79
CA ARG A 76 12.36 -23.14 27.48
C ARG A 76 11.85 -24.36 26.72
N LEU A 77 10.66 -24.28 26.16
CA LEU A 77 10.08 -25.37 25.37
C LEU A 77 10.85 -25.57 24.06
N LEU A 78 11.21 -24.49 23.37
CA LEU A 78 12.01 -24.52 22.15
C LEU A 78 13.39 -25.15 22.39
N GLU A 79 14.10 -24.69 23.43
CA GLU A 79 15.40 -25.24 23.85
C GLU A 79 15.31 -26.73 24.20
N ARG A 80 14.29 -27.12 24.99
CA ARG A 80 14.10 -28.51 25.44
C ARG A 80 13.76 -29.46 24.29
N LYS A 81 12.99 -28.99 23.30
CA LYS A 81 12.58 -29.81 22.15
C LYS A 81 13.63 -29.85 21.04
N LEU A 82 14.56 -28.91 21.01
CA LEU A 82 15.67 -28.94 20.06
C LEU A 82 16.70 -29.98 20.53
N ASN A 83 16.62 -31.19 19.97
CA ASN A 83 17.49 -32.32 20.33
C ASN A 83 19.01 -32.03 20.16
N ASN A 84 19.36 -31.00 19.41
CA ASN A 84 20.73 -30.54 19.25
C ASN A 84 21.16 -29.66 20.45
N GLN A 85 21.71 -30.29 21.48
CA GLN A 85 22.19 -29.62 22.71
C GLN A 85 23.22 -28.51 22.47
N TRP A 86 24.01 -28.62 21.40
CA TRP A 86 25.00 -27.61 21.08
C TRP A 86 24.37 -26.35 20.47
N ALA A 87 23.31 -26.51 19.68
CA ALA A 87 22.56 -25.40 19.11
C ALA A 87 21.60 -24.76 20.11
N SER A 88 21.02 -25.55 21.02
CA SER A 88 20.02 -25.08 21.98
C SER A 88 20.55 -23.97 22.90
N LYS A 89 21.84 -23.99 23.26
CA LYS A 89 22.47 -22.94 24.08
C LYS A 89 22.61 -21.58 23.36
N PHE A 90 22.44 -21.54 22.04
CA PHE A 90 22.55 -20.33 21.21
C PHE A 90 21.17 -19.80 20.78
N ILE A 91 20.08 -20.45 21.18
CA ILE A 91 18.74 -19.88 21.02
C ILE A 91 18.68 -18.60 21.85
N HIS A 92 18.07 -17.55 21.30
CA HIS A 92 17.98 -16.23 21.93
C HIS A 92 19.34 -15.59 22.28
N TYR A 93 20.42 -15.97 21.59
CA TYR A 93 21.76 -15.39 21.83
C TYR A 93 21.76 -13.89 21.54
N GLY A 94 22.26 -13.08 22.49
CA GLY A 94 22.53 -11.65 22.30
C GLY A 94 21.32 -10.72 22.10
N ILE A 95 20.10 -11.26 22.10
CA ILE A 95 18.85 -10.52 21.87
C ILE A 95 17.99 -10.45 23.14
N THR A 96 16.89 -9.71 23.07
CA THR A 96 15.87 -9.62 24.14
C THR A 96 14.50 -10.09 23.65
N SER A 97 13.57 -10.41 24.56
CA SER A 97 12.23 -10.90 24.22
C SER A 97 11.48 -9.94 23.28
N SER A 98 11.62 -8.63 23.50
CA SER A 98 11.00 -7.60 22.65
C SER A 98 11.56 -7.58 21.21
N ASP A 99 12.78 -8.07 20.97
CA ASP A 99 13.29 -8.22 19.59
C ASP A 99 12.44 -9.18 18.78
N ILE A 100 12.10 -10.32 19.38
CA ILE A 100 11.25 -11.35 18.76
C ILE A 100 9.78 -10.93 18.74
N ILE A 101 9.25 -10.43 19.86
CA ILE A 101 7.83 -10.12 20.00
C ILE A 101 7.42 -9.00 19.04
N ASP A 102 8.15 -7.88 19.01
CA ASP A 102 7.79 -6.75 18.15
C ASP A 102 7.98 -7.12 16.67
N SER A 103 9.07 -7.81 16.31
CA SER A 103 9.30 -8.29 14.93
C SER A 103 8.22 -9.30 14.49
N ALA A 104 7.75 -10.17 15.39
CA ALA A 104 6.67 -11.11 15.10
C ALA A 104 5.32 -10.41 14.94
N ASN A 105 5.06 -9.35 15.71
CA ASN A 105 3.89 -8.51 15.55
C ASN A 105 3.93 -7.78 14.20
N SER A 106 5.07 -7.23 13.80
CA SER A 106 5.28 -6.63 12.47
C SER A 106 4.95 -7.60 11.34
N LEU A 107 5.39 -8.85 11.44
CA LEU A 107 5.06 -9.92 10.48
C LEU A 107 3.55 -10.17 10.41
N ALA A 108 2.87 -10.28 11.56
CA ALA A 108 1.43 -10.51 11.61
C ALA A 108 0.64 -9.34 11.00
N LEU A 109 1.01 -8.11 11.36
CA LEU A 109 0.39 -6.90 10.84
C LEU A 109 0.60 -6.78 9.32
N ARG A 110 1.78 -7.10 8.80
CA ARG A 110 2.02 -7.11 7.35
C ARG A 110 1.04 -8.02 6.61
N GLU A 111 0.84 -9.25 7.10
CA GLU A 111 -0.08 -10.20 6.47
C GLU A 111 -1.53 -9.71 6.54
N ALA A 112 -1.96 -9.20 7.70
CA ALA A 112 -3.29 -8.61 7.84
C ALA A 112 -3.50 -7.41 6.90
N ASN A 113 -2.48 -6.55 6.77
CA ASN A 113 -2.53 -5.36 5.92
C ASN A 113 -2.62 -5.71 4.44
N LYS A 114 -1.92 -6.74 3.97
CA LYS A 114 -2.03 -7.23 2.59
C LYS A 114 -3.46 -7.63 2.26
N LEU A 115 -4.16 -8.30 3.18
CA LEU A 115 -5.56 -8.66 3.00
C LEU A 115 -6.46 -7.42 3.00
N LEU A 116 -6.26 -6.51 3.96
CA LEU A 116 -7.05 -5.27 4.06
C LEU A 116 -6.93 -4.40 2.80
N ILE A 117 -5.75 -4.27 2.21
CA ILE A 117 -5.53 -3.48 0.99
C ILE A 117 -6.38 -3.99 -0.17
N LYS A 118 -6.45 -5.31 -0.36
CA LYS A 118 -7.28 -5.91 -1.42
C LYS A 118 -8.76 -5.57 -1.24
N GLU A 119 -9.25 -5.58 0.00
CA GLU A 119 -10.63 -5.17 0.28
C GLU A 119 -10.87 -3.69 0.03
N ILE A 120 -9.89 -2.83 0.38
CA ILE A 120 -9.98 -1.40 0.11
C ILE A 120 -10.00 -1.14 -1.41
N GLU A 121 -9.11 -1.79 -2.18
CA GLU A 121 -9.08 -1.70 -3.64
C GLU A 121 -10.42 -2.17 -4.27
N SER A 122 -11.02 -3.23 -3.71
CA SER A 122 -12.34 -3.72 -4.11
C SER A 122 -13.44 -2.69 -3.83
N LEU A 123 -13.39 -2.02 -2.68
CA LEU A 123 -14.30 -0.92 -2.35
C LEU A 123 -14.11 0.27 -3.30
N GLN A 124 -12.87 0.64 -3.60
CA GLN A 124 -12.55 1.71 -4.55
C GLN A 124 -13.06 1.40 -5.97
N GLU A 125 -12.96 0.15 -6.43
CA GLU A 125 -13.57 -0.27 -7.70
C GLU A 125 -15.10 -0.11 -7.68
N THR A 126 -15.75 -0.51 -6.59
CA THR A 126 -17.21 -0.31 -6.44
C THR A 126 -17.58 1.17 -6.44
N LEU A 127 -16.84 2.02 -5.71
CA LEU A 127 -17.05 3.47 -5.70
C LEU A 127 -16.84 4.09 -7.09
N TYR A 128 -15.80 3.68 -7.81
CA TYR A 128 -15.54 4.12 -9.18
C TYR A 128 -16.70 3.76 -10.11
N LYS A 129 -17.22 2.53 -10.03
CA LYS A 129 -18.37 2.09 -10.84
C LYS A 129 -19.61 2.93 -10.54
N LEU A 130 -19.96 3.09 -9.26
CA LEU A 130 -21.13 3.86 -8.84
C LEU A 130 -21.00 5.35 -9.20
N ALA A 131 -19.79 5.91 -9.10
CA ALA A 131 -19.53 7.29 -9.49
C ALA A 131 -19.82 7.50 -10.98
N ASN A 132 -19.39 6.58 -11.84
CA ASN A 132 -19.64 6.67 -13.28
C ASN A 132 -21.09 6.31 -13.66
N GLU A 133 -21.67 5.27 -13.06
CA GLU A 133 -23.05 4.84 -13.29
C GLU A 133 -24.04 5.97 -12.99
N TYR A 134 -23.85 6.68 -11.87
CA TYR A 134 -24.73 7.75 -11.44
C TYR A 134 -24.19 9.15 -11.70
N ARG A 135 -23.21 9.29 -12.60
CA ARG A 135 -22.52 10.56 -12.88
C ARG A 135 -23.50 11.66 -13.27
N ASP A 136 -24.46 11.34 -14.13
CA ASP A 136 -25.35 12.34 -14.74
C ASP A 136 -26.69 12.46 -13.98
N ILE A 137 -26.84 11.75 -12.85
CA ILE A 137 -28.03 11.84 -12.00
C ILE A 137 -27.94 13.09 -11.13
N LEU A 138 -28.72 14.11 -11.47
CA LEU A 138 -28.85 15.32 -10.65
C LEU A 138 -29.58 15.01 -9.34
N GLN A 139 -29.00 15.46 -8.24
CA GLN A 139 -29.56 15.36 -6.90
C GLN A 139 -29.44 16.71 -6.20
N ILE A 140 -30.38 17.03 -5.31
CA ILE A 140 -30.26 18.24 -4.51
C ILE A 140 -29.06 18.18 -3.55
N GLY A 141 -28.16 19.15 -3.63
CA GLY A 141 -27.10 19.36 -2.65
C GLY A 141 -27.66 19.87 -1.34
N ARG A 142 -27.03 19.50 -0.22
CA ARG A 142 -27.49 19.88 1.12
C ARG A 142 -26.34 20.46 1.95
N THR A 143 -26.52 21.66 2.48
CA THR A 143 -25.61 22.30 3.45
C THR A 143 -26.39 22.63 4.72
N HIS A 144 -25.85 22.34 5.90
CA HIS A 144 -26.58 22.44 7.18
C HIS A 144 -27.92 21.66 7.21
N GLY A 145 -28.04 20.59 6.40
CA GLY A 145 -29.30 19.86 6.22
C GLY A 145 -30.38 20.60 5.42
N ARG A 146 -30.06 21.73 4.77
CA ARG A 146 -30.96 22.53 3.92
C ARG A 146 -30.60 22.39 2.45
N HIS A 147 -31.59 22.52 1.57
CA HIS A 147 -31.38 22.51 0.12
C HIS A 147 -30.49 23.69 -0.31
N ALA A 148 -29.41 23.37 -1.03
CA ALA A 148 -28.47 24.33 -1.61
C ALA A 148 -28.61 24.29 -3.14
N GLU A 149 -27.50 24.17 -3.87
CA GLU A 149 -27.52 23.94 -5.31
C GLU A 149 -27.55 22.43 -5.66
N PRO A 150 -28.06 22.05 -6.83
CA PRO A 150 -27.94 20.68 -7.33
C PRO A 150 -26.48 20.24 -7.47
N THR A 151 -26.28 18.93 -7.33
CA THR A 151 -25.02 18.23 -7.56
C THR A 151 -25.30 16.91 -8.28
N SER A 152 -24.27 16.16 -8.62
CA SER A 152 -24.41 14.79 -9.13
C SER A 152 -24.44 13.79 -7.98
N PHE A 153 -25.33 12.80 -8.06
CA PHE A 153 -25.36 11.68 -7.12
C PHE A 153 -24.07 10.86 -7.20
N GLY A 154 -23.61 10.53 -8.41
CA GLY A 154 -22.36 9.83 -8.67
C GLY A 154 -21.13 10.58 -8.13
N TYR A 155 -21.15 11.92 -8.19
CA TYR A 155 -20.02 12.74 -7.72
C TYR A 155 -19.72 12.54 -6.23
N LYS A 156 -20.71 12.18 -5.41
CA LYS A 156 -20.50 11.86 -3.99
C LYS A 156 -19.61 10.62 -3.82
N PHE A 157 -19.78 9.60 -4.65
CA PHE A 157 -18.91 8.41 -4.63
C PHE A 157 -17.50 8.74 -5.14
N ALA A 158 -17.38 9.64 -6.12
CA ALA A 158 -16.08 10.11 -6.60
C ALA A 158 -15.29 10.86 -5.51
N ILE A 159 -15.96 11.67 -4.68
CA ILE A 159 -15.33 12.34 -3.53
C ILE A 159 -14.84 11.32 -2.50
N ILE A 160 -15.68 10.33 -2.13
CA ILE A 160 -15.26 9.29 -1.18
C ILE A 160 -14.10 8.46 -1.74
N TYR A 161 -14.11 8.17 -3.05
CA TYR A 161 -12.97 7.53 -3.71
C TYR A 161 -11.68 8.33 -3.49
N GLN A 162 -11.73 9.65 -3.73
CA GLN A 162 -10.57 10.54 -3.57
C GLN A 162 -10.10 10.61 -2.11
N GLU A 163 -11.02 10.71 -1.16
CA GLU A 163 -10.67 10.72 0.27
C GLU A 163 -10.01 9.40 0.69
N LEU A 164 -10.51 8.26 0.19
CA LEU A 164 -9.90 6.96 0.44
C LEU A 164 -8.50 6.84 -0.18
N GLU A 165 -8.26 7.35 -1.39
CA GLU A 165 -6.90 7.38 -1.98
C GLU A 165 -5.92 8.11 -1.06
N ASN A 166 -6.29 9.27 -0.52
CA ASN A 166 -5.44 10.03 0.39
C ASN A 166 -5.17 9.27 1.70
N SER A 167 -6.20 8.64 2.29
CA SER A 167 -6.02 7.85 3.51
C SER A 167 -5.26 6.55 3.29
N ILE A 168 -5.34 5.96 2.10
CA ILE A 168 -4.52 4.81 1.70
C ILE A 168 -3.05 5.22 1.65
N GLU A 169 -2.71 6.39 1.09
CA GLU A 169 -1.33 6.90 1.12
C GLU A 169 -0.79 7.06 2.56
N ALA A 170 -1.62 7.57 3.48
CA ALA A 170 -1.25 7.67 4.90
C ALA A 170 -1.12 6.29 5.56
N PHE A 171 -2.03 5.37 5.28
CA PHE A 171 -1.98 3.99 5.77
C PHE A 171 -0.70 3.29 5.33
N TYR A 172 -0.37 3.44 4.07
CA TYR A 172 0.87 3.03 3.49
C TYR A 172 2.09 3.58 4.25
N LEU A 173 2.21 4.90 4.45
CA LEU A 173 3.29 5.45 5.28
C LEU A 173 3.34 4.84 6.70
N SER A 174 2.18 4.59 7.32
CA SER A 174 2.13 3.93 8.63
C SER A 174 2.62 2.47 8.58
N ARG A 175 2.33 1.74 7.50
CA ARG A 175 2.82 0.38 7.25
C ARG A 175 4.35 0.35 7.20
N ARG A 176 5.01 1.27 6.49
CA ARG A 176 6.48 1.38 6.50
C ARG A 176 7.06 1.52 7.90
N ASN A 177 6.37 2.26 8.76
CA ASN A 177 6.84 2.54 10.10
C ASN A 177 6.60 1.39 11.08
N ILE A 178 5.60 0.54 10.86
CA ILE A 178 5.26 -0.57 11.76
C ILE A 178 5.73 -1.93 11.25
N GLU A 179 5.87 -2.13 9.94
CA GLU A 179 6.30 -3.38 9.30
C GLU A 179 7.83 -3.48 9.31
N VAL A 180 8.44 -3.49 10.51
CA VAL A 180 9.89 -3.50 10.72
C VAL A 180 10.40 -4.75 11.43
N ILE A 181 11.62 -5.17 11.14
CA ILE A 181 12.42 -6.03 12.02
C ILE A 181 13.18 -5.15 13.01
N SER A 182 13.19 -5.57 14.27
CA SER A 182 13.78 -4.84 15.38
C SER A 182 14.64 -5.79 16.21
N ILE A 183 15.93 -5.88 15.90
CA ILE A 183 16.91 -6.71 16.62
C ILE A 183 17.98 -5.78 17.18
N LYS A 184 17.92 -5.46 18.47
CA LYS A 184 18.74 -4.41 19.08
C LYS A 184 19.23 -4.73 20.49
N GLY A 185 18.79 -5.85 21.07
CA GLY A 185 19.16 -6.28 22.40
C GLY A 185 18.46 -5.50 23.52
N SER A 186 18.92 -5.72 24.75
CA SER A 186 18.20 -5.36 25.98
C SER A 186 17.85 -3.88 26.15
N VAL A 187 18.68 -2.96 25.66
CA VAL A 187 18.45 -1.50 25.80
C VAL A 187 18.60 -0.76 24.47
N GLY A 188 18.65 -1.51 23.36
CA GLY A 188 18.69 -0.93 22.02
C GLY A 188 20.06 -0.41 21.55
N THR A 189 21.13 -0.81 22.21
CA THR A 189 22.50 -0.37 21.91
C THR A 189 23.26 -1.29 20.96
N PHE A 190 22.66 -2.41 20.51
CA PHE A 190 23.34 -3.41 19.67
C PHE A 190 24.60 -4.01 20.34
N ALA A 191 24.68 -3.99 21.67
CA ALA A 191 25.88 -4.33 22.43
C ALA A 191 26.39 -5.77 22.22
N HIS A 192 25.52 -6.68 21.81
CA HIS A 192 25.84 -8.11 21.64
C HIS A 192 25.64 -8.62 20.22
N ILE A 193 24.83 -7.94 19.41
CA ILE A 193 24.53 -8.28 18.03
C ILE A 193 24.49 -7.00 17.21
N GLY A 194 25.24 -6.98 16.11
CA GLY A 194 25.33 -5.83 15.24
C GLY A 194 24.05 -5.57 14.42
N PRO A 195 23.83 -4.32 13.96
CA PRO A 195 22.69 -3.94 13.13
C PRO A 195 22.53 -4.74 11.83
N GLU A 196 23.59 -5.35 11.32
CA GLU A 196 23.59 -6.17 10.11
C GLU A 196 22.66 -7.38 10.19
N ILE A 197 22.47 -7.96 11.37
CA ILE A 197 21.53 -9.08 11.56
C ILE A 197 20.10 -8.60 11.38
N GLN A 198 19.77 -7.41 11.90
CA GLN A 198 18.47 -6.77 11.68
C GLN A 198 18.21 -6.54 10.19
N GLU A 199 19.20 -6.04 9.46
CA GLU A 199 19.11 -5.77 8.02
C GLU A 199 18.97 -7.06 7.20
N GLU A 200 19.71 -8.11 7.55
CA GLU A 200 19.60 -9.41 6.88
C GLU A 200 18.19 -10.00 7.04
N LEU A 201 17.65 -9.97 8.27
CA LEU A 201 16.32 -10.47 8.57
C LEU A 201 15.22 -9.63 7.92
N ALA A 202 15.35 -8.30 7.97
CA ALA A 202 14.45 -7.38 7.28
C ALA A 202 14.35 -7.72 5.79
N ASN A 203 15.50 -7.91 5.13
CA ASN A 203 15.57 -8.34 3.73
C ASN A 203 14.93 -9.72 3.52
N ARG A 204 15.23 -10.69 4.38
CA ARG A 204 14.73 -12.08 4.26
C ARG A 204 13.21 -12.14 4.41
N PHE A 205 12.67 -11.37 5.33
CA PHE A 205 11.24 -11.34 5.59
C PHE A 205 10.48 -10.36 4.71
N GLY A 206 11.13 -9.45 3.98
CA GLY A 206 10.42 -8.38 3.26
C GLY A 206 9.76 -7.40 4.22
N LEU A 207 10.49 -7.02 5.26
CA LEU A 207 10.14 -5.99 6.25
C LEU A 207 11.23 -4.92 6.28
N PHE A 208 10.90 -3.73 6.77
CA PHE A 208 11.83 -2.62 6.86
C PHE A 208 12.76 -2.73 8.09
N THR A 209 13.80 -1.91 8.13
CA THR A 209 14.63 -1.75 9.35
C THR A 209 14.28 -0.48 10.11
N ILE A 210 14.69 -0.45 11.38
CA ILE A 210 14.66 0.75 12.22
C ILE A 210 16.10 1.15 12.58
N SER A 211 16.43 2.44 12.47
CA SER A 211 17.78 2.95 12.74
C SER A 211 18.19 2.86 14.21
N GLY A 212 17.24 2.95 15.12
CA GLY A 212 17.45 2.83 16.55
C GLY A 212 16.13 2.80 17.31
N SER A 213 16.11 2.09 18.42
CA SER A 213 15.02 2.04 19.38
C SER A 213 15.59 1.74 20.75
N THR A 214 14.75 1.78 21.77
CA THR A 214 15.08 1.22 23.08
C THR A 214 14.78 -0.30 23.08
N GLN A 215 14.50 -0.89 24.24
CA GLN A 215 14.16 -2.32 24.34
C GLN A 215 12.90 -2.68 23.52
N ALA A 216 11.88 -1.81 23.51
CA ALA A 216 10.69 -1.94 22.67
C ALA A 216 10.75 -1.05 21.42
N LEU A 217 10.00 -1.47 20.40
CA LEU A 217 9.66 -0.60 19.29
C LEU A 217 8.83 0.60 19.81
N PRO A 218 9.16 1.85 19.42
CA PRO A 218 8.44 3.04 19.86
C PRO A 218 6.93 2.93 19.57
N ARG A 219 6.10 3.07 20.62
CA ARG A 219 4.65 2.83 20.52
C ARG A 219 3.88 3.88 19.73
N ASN A 220 4.49 5.03 19.47
CA ASN A 220 3.95 6.00 18.51
C ASN A 220 3.78 5.42 17.10
N ARG A 221 4.55 4.39 16.72
CA ARG A 221 4.39 3.66 15.45
C ARG A 221 3.08 2.87 15.42
N TYR A 222 2.75 2.17 16.51
CA TYR A 222 1.48 1.46 16.66
C TYR A 222 0.30 2.43 16.67
N SER A 223 0.42 3.53 17.42
CA SER A 223 -0.62 4.56 17.45
C SER A 223 -0.87 5.20 16.08
N SER A 224 0.20 5.48 15.32
CA SER A 224 0.09 6.02 13.95
C SER A 224 -0.56 5.03 12.99
N TYR A 225 -0.25 3.74 13.12
CA TYR A 225 -0.85 2.67 12.33
C TYR A 225 -2.35 2.52 12.61
N ILE A 226 -2.74 2.45 13.89
CA ILE A 226 -4.15 2.34 14.27
C ILE A 226 -4.93 3.60 13.87
N PHE A 227 -4.30 4.78 13.94
CA PHE A 227 -4.89 6.02 13.45
C PHE A 227 -5.18 5.96 11.94
N ALA A 228 -4.26 5.43 11.14
CA ALA A 228 -4.48 5.33 9.70
C ALA A 228 -5.61 4.36 9.36
N LEU A 229 -5.74 3.25 10.09
CA LEU A 229 -6.91 2.36 10.00
C LEU A 229 -8.21 3.09 10.36
N TYR A 230 -8.18 3.89 11.43
CA TYR A 230 -9.32 4.70 11.86
C TYR A 230 -9.71 5.75 10.81
N GLN A 231 -8.75 6.42 10.16
CA GLN A 231 -9.06 7.39 9.09
C GLN A 231 -9.82 6.75 7.93
N ILE A 232 -9.41 5.56 7.49
CA ILE A 232 -10.13 4.82 6.45
C ILE A 232 -11.56 4.52 6.92
N ALA A 233 -11.71 4.04 8.15
CA ALA A 233 -13.01 3.74 8.73
C ALA A 233 -13.89 5.00 8.91
N SER A 234 -13.31 6.14 9.27
CA SER A 234 -14.05 7.38 9.51
C SER A 234 -14.62 7.98 8.22
N ILE A 235 -13.89 7.91 7.11
CA ILE A 235 -14.39 8.26 5.77
C ILE A 235 -15.57 7.36 5.38
N ILE A 236 -15.42 6.05 5.57
CA ILE A 236 -16.47 5.07 5.28
C ILE A 236 -17.71 5.32 6.16
N ASN A 237 -17.51 5.67 7.44
CA ASN A 237 -18.60 6.03 8.33
C ASN A 237 -19.28 7.33 7.90
N GLY A 238 -18.54 8.32 7.40
CA GLY A 238 -19.10 9.51 6.78
C GLY A 238 -20.04 9.17 5.62
N LEU A 239 -19.63 8.26 4.74
CA LEU A 239 -20.51 7.73 3.70
C LEU A 239 -21.73 7.01 4.30
N ALA A 240 -21.54 6.16 5.32
CA ALA A 240 -22.62 5.43 5.96
C ALA A 240 -23.70 6.35 6.55
N LEU A 241 -23.30 7.42 7.23
CA LEU A 241 -24.21 8.44 7.78
C LEU A 241 -25.01 9.14 6.67
N ASN A 242 -24.35 9.47 5.56
CA ASN A 242 -25.00 10.08 4.41
C ASN A 242 -26.02 9.13 3.77
N LEU A 243 -25.66 7.86 3.55
CA LEU A 243 -26.58 6.86 2.98
C LEU A 243 -27.79 6.62 3.89
N ARG A 244 -27.60 6.53 5.22
CA ARG A 244 -28.70 6.47 6.18
C ARG A 244 -29.65 7.65 6.05
N THR A 245 -29.10 8.86 5.87
CA THR A 245 -29.91 10.06 5.65
C THR A 245 -30.73 9.95 4.37
N LEU A 246 -30.13 9.49 3.27
CA LEU A 246 -30.82 9.36 1.98
C LEU A 246 -31.93 8.29 1.98
N MET A 247 -31.85 7.31 2.88
CA MET A 247 -32.86 6.25 3.04
C MET A 247 -34.07 6.66 3.88
N ARG A 248 -34.01 7.77 4.63
CA ARG A 248 -35.14 8.23 5.45
C ARG A 248 -36.38 8.45 4.59
N GLU A 249 -37.55 8.14 5.13
CA GLU A 249 -38.82 8.20 4.41
C GLU A 249 -39.12 9.59 3.83
N GLU A 250 -38.69 10.66 4.52
CA GLU A 250 -38.90 12.04 4.05
C GLU A 250 -37.98 12.43 2.89
N ILE A 251 -36.87 11.70 2.69
CA ILE A 251 -35.88 11.94 1.63
C ILE A 251 -36.05 10.90 0.52
N SER A 252 -35.97 9.62 0.86
CA SER A 252 -36.26 8.48 -0.01
C SER A 252 -35.56 8.55 -1.38
N GLU A 253 -34.26 8.89 -1.39
CA GLU A 253 -33.49 9.02 -2.63
C GLU A 253 -32.80 7.70 -3.03
N ILE A 254 -32.67 6.77 -2.09
CA ILE A 254 -32.05 5.45 -2.31
C ILE A 254 -32.78 4.35 -1.54
N TYR A 255 -32.59 3.12 -1.98
CA TYR A 255 -32.92 1.91 -1.23
C TYR A 255 -31.82 0.85 -1.41
N ILE A 256 -31.79 -0.13 -0.51
CA ILE A 256 -30.83 -1.24 -0.54
C ILE A 256 -31.60 -2.52 -0.86
N LEU A 257 -31.18 -3.23 -1.89
CA LEU A 257 -31.80 -4.52 -2.24
C LEU A 257 -31.58 -5.53 -1.11
N LYS A 258 -32.66 -6.19 -0.70
CA LYS A 258 -32.61 -7.25 0.30
C LYS A 258 -31.89 -8.48 -0.25
N GLU A 259 -31.11 -9.10 0.60
CA GLU A 259 -30.78 -10.51 0.44
C GLU A 259 -32.01 -11.34 0.83
N GLU A 260 -32.32 -12.42 0.11
CA GLU A 260 -33.57 -13.20 0.20
C GLU A 260 -33.93 -13.65 1.63
N LYS A 261 -32.98 -13.65 2.57
CA LYS A 261 -33.13 -14.16 3.94
C LYS A 261 -33.31 -13.10 5.04
N ASN A 262 -33.33 -11.79 4.72
CA ASN A 262 -33.39 -10.75 5.76
C ASN A 262 -34.83 -10.34 6.17
N VAL A 263 -35.18 -10.62 7.42
CA VAL A 263 -36.38 -10.09 8.10
C VAL A 263 -36.10 -8.66 8.57
N GLY A 264 -36.81 -7.67 8.03
CA GLY A 264 -36.51 -6.24 8.27
C GLY A 264 -36.93 -5.71 9.65
N SER A 265 -38.06 -6.19 10.17
CA SER A 265 -38.58 -5.89 11.51
C SER A 265 -39.49 -7.03 11.95
N SER A 266 -39.47 -7.36 13.24
CA SER A 266 -40.32 -8.40 13.84
C SER A 266 -41.79 -7.98 13.97
N SER A 267 -42.10 -6.68 13.94
CA SER A 267 -43.45 -6.15 14.16
C SER A 267 -44.03 -5.38 12.97
N MET A 268 -43.19 -4.79 12.11
CA MET A 268 -43.62 -3.94 11.00
C MET A 268 -43.13 -4.47 9.64
N PRO A 269 -43.98 -5.19 8.88
CA PRO A 269 -43.56 -5.83 7.61
C PRO A 269 -42.98 -4.87 6.56
N HIS A 270 -43.42 -3.60 6.56
CA HIS A 270 -42.97 -2.56 5.64
C HIS A 270 -41.64 -1.88 6.04
N LYS A 271 -41.16 -2.08 7.28
CA LYS A 271 -40.03 -1.31 7.83
C LYS A 271 -38.69 -1.87 7.36
N LEU A 272 -37.92 -1.04 6.65
CA LEU A 272 -36.58 -1.35 6.15
C LEU A 272 -35.53 -0.49 6.86
N ASN A 273 -34.80 -1.11 7.79
CA ASN A 273 -33.80 -0.41 8.58
C ASN A 273 -32.41 -0.51 7.93
N PRO A 274 -31.60 0.56 7.95
CA PRO A 274 -30.22 0.56 7.48
C PRO A 274 -29.24 -0.07 8.50
N VAL A 275 -29.56 -1.26 9.02
CA VAL A 275 -28.84 -1.89 10.15
C VAL A 275 -27.36 -2.10 9.86
N GLU A 276 -27.00 -2.44 8.62
CA GLU A 276 -25.60 -2.61 8.22
C GLU A 276 -24.81 -1.29 8.28
N LEU A 277 -25.42 -0.17 7.89
CA LEU A 277 -24.80 1.16 7.99
C LEU A 277 -24.64 1.60 9.45
N GLU A 278 -25.63 1.29 10.29
CA GLU A 278 -25.56 1.53 11.74
C GLU A 278 -24.48 0.67 12.41
N ASN A 279 -24.33 -0.58 11.96
CA ASN A 279 -23.28 -1.47 12.39
C ASN A 279 -21.89 -0.91 12.04
N ILE A 280 -21.70 -0.42 10.81
CA ILE A 280 -20.47 0.26 10.39
C ILE A 280 -20.15 1.44 11.31
N THR A 281 -21.14 2.28 11.64
CA THR A 281 -20.96 3.39 12.60
C THR A 281 -20.52 2.88 13.98
N GLY A 282 -21.12 1.79 14.48
CA GLY A 282 -20.73 1.18 15.76
C GLY A 282 -19.29 0.65 15.76
N LEU A 283 -18.90 -0.09 14.73
CA LEU A 283 -17.54 -0.63 14.58
C LEU A 283 -16.49 0.49 14.44
N THR A 284 -16.84 1.58 13.76
CA THR A 284 -15.95 2.74 13.61
C THR A 284 -15.64 3.39 14.96
N LYS A 285 -16.65 3.55 15.83
CA LYS A 285 -16.46 4.08 17.20
C LYS A 285 -15.59 3.17 18.05
N TRP A 286 -15.71 1.84 17.88
CA TRP A 286 -14.83 0.91 18.56
C TRP A 286 -13.39 1.08 18.08
N LEU A 287 -13.15 1.16 16.77
CA LEU A 287 -11.81 1.40 16.23
C LEU A 287 -11.21 2.73 16.72
N GLU A 288 -12.02 3.79 16.84
CA GLU A 288 -11.61 5.07 17.44
C GLU A 288 -11.16 4.92 18.91
N SER A 289 -11.87 4.10 19.69
CA SER A 289 -11.49 3.83 21.08
C SER A 289 -10.15 3.08 21.19
N LEU A 290 -9.89 2.16 20.25
CA LEU A 290 -8.60 1.46 20.18
C LEU A 290 -7.47 2.41 19.78
N TRP A 291 -7.73 3.35 18.86
CA TRP A 291 -6.77 4.42 18.57
C TRP A 291 -6.50 5.27 19.80
N THR A 292 -7.54 5.66 20.54
CA THR A 292 -7.40 6.45 21.77
C THR A 292 -6.53 5.73 22.79
N LEU A 293 -6.81 4.45 23.03
CA LEU A 293 -6.00 3.59 23.90
C LEU A 293 -4.54 3.49 23.44
N SER A 294 -4.31 3.33 22.12
CA SER A 294 -2.96 3.21 21.58
C SER A 294 -2.09 4.45 21.78
N LYS A 295 -2.69 5.66 21.89
CA LYS A 295 -1.94 6.90 22.16
C LYS A 295 -1.36 6.89 23.58
N GLU A 296 -2.09 6.31 24.53
CA GLU A 296 -1.66 6.23 25.92
C GLU A 296 -0.47 5.28 26.11
N ASN A 297 -0.25 4.34 25.18
CA ASN A 297 0.94 3.47 25.17
C ASN A 297 2.24 4.20 24.80
N ASN A 298 2.17 5.44 24.32
CA ASN A 298 3.37 6.16 23.85
C ASN A 298 4.31 6.54 24.99
N TYR A 299 3.79 6.70 26.21
CA TYR A 299 4.51 7.22 27.37
C TYR A 299 5.20 6.11 28.18
N LEU A 300 6.06 5.33 27.52
CA LEU A 300 6.82 4.29 28.22
C LEU A 300 7.95 4.90 29.08
N TRP A 301 8.25 4.26 30.22
CA TRP A 301 9.35 4.66 31.09
C TRP A 301 10.69 4.17 30.56
N GLU A 302 11.64 5.11 30.43
CA GLU A 302 13.03 4.88 30.03
C GLU A 302 13.14 3.94 28.81
N GLU A 303 13.92 2.86 28.89
CA GLU A 303 14.11 1.94 27.77
C GLU A 303 12.90 1.06 27.48
N ARG A 304 11.99 0.83 28.45
CA ARG A 304 10.67 0.20 28.30
C ARG A 304 10.07 -0.15 29.67
N ASP A 305 8.78 0.11 29.85
CA ASP A 305 7.91 -0.68 30.74
C ASP A 305 6.93 -1.56 29.92
N ILE A 306 6.30 -2.54 30.56
CA ILE A 306 5.47 -3.55 29.88
C ILE A 306 3.96 -3.21 29.88
N SER A 307 3.55 -2.02 30.33
CA SER A 307 2.13 -1.66 30.47
C SER A 307 1.35 -1.80 29.15
N HIS A 308 1.98 -1.43 28.04
CA HIS A 308 1.43 -1.53 26.68
C HIS A 308 1.02 -2.96 26.28
N SER A 309 1.74 -3.98 26.76
CA SER A 309 1.55 -5.37 26.30
C SER A 309 0.15 -5.90 26.58
N SER A 310 -0.41 -5.58 27.75
CA SER A 310 -1.73 -6.07 28.17
C SER A 310 -2.84 -5.63 27.22
N ASN A 311 -2.83 -4.37 26.79
CA ASN A 311 -3.84 -3.84 25.89
C ASN A 311 -3.56 -4.17 24.42
N GLU A 312 -2.29 -4.31 24.03
CA GLU A 312 -1.87 -4.70 22.68
C GLU A 312 -2.28 -6.12 22.32
N ARG A 313 -2.34 -7.03 23.32
CA ARG A 313 -2.90 -8.38 23.14
C ARG A 313 -4.32 -8.36 22.60
N MET A 314 -5.10 -7.30 22.86
CA MET A 314 -6.43 -7.11 22.33
C MET A 314 -6.43 -6.20 21.09
N SER A 315 -5.84 -5.01 21.22
CA SER A 315 -5.97 -3.95 20.21
C SER A 315 -5.25 -4.26 18.89
N LEU A 316 -4.14 -4.99 18.91
CA LEU A 316 -3.35 -5.30 17.70
C LEU A 316 -4.08 -6.19 16.71
N MET A 317 -4.89 -7.11 17.21
CA MET A 317 -5.75 -7.96 16.39
C MET A 317 -7.05 -7.25 16.04
N ASP A 318 -7.67 -6.61 17.03
CA ASP A 318 -9.01 -6.05 16.87
C ASP A 318 -9.00 -4.88 15.89
N ALA A 319 -8.00 -4.01 15.91
CA ALA A 319 -7.95 -2.84 15.02
C ALA A 319 -7.98 -3.19 13.51
N PRO A 320 -7.08 -4.03 12.97
CA PRO A 320 -7.15 -4.44 11.57
C PRO A 320 -8.41 -5.25 11.26
N THR A 321 -8.90 -6.07 12.20
CA THR A 321 -10.14 -6.85 12.04
C THR A 321 -11.38 -5.96 11.91
N LEU A 322 -11.46 -4.90 12.71
CA LEU A 322 -12.54 -3.91 12.63
C LEU A 322 -12.48 -3.14 11.31
N ALA A 323 -11.30 -2.65 10.92
CA ALA A 323 -11.12 -1.95 9.65
C ALA A 323 -11.53 -2.83 8.46
N PHE A 324 -11.10 -4.10 8.44
CA PHE A 324 -11.48 -5.06 7.41
C PHE A 324 -12.99 -5.29 7.35
N ASN A 325 -13.64 -5.48 8.51
CA ASN A 325 -15.10 -5.60 8.58
C ASN A 325 -15.82 -4.38 8.00
N ILE A 326 -15.39 -3.17 8.38
CA ILE A 326 -15.99 -1.91 7.94
C ILE A 326 -15.90 -1.77 6.42
N VAL A 327 -14.70 -1.98 5.86
CA VAL A 327 -14.46 -1.92 4.41
C VAL A 327 -15.30 -2.96 3.67
N THR A 328 -15.27 -4.21 4.12
CA THR A 328 -15.98 -5.33 3.48
C THR A 328 -17.49 -5.12 3.50
N LYS A 329 -18.05 -4.71 4.65
CA LYS A 329 -19.49 -4.45 4.80
C LYS A 329 -19.94 -3.30 3.90
N MET A 330 -19.19 -2.19 3.87
CA MET A 330 -19.52 -1.08 2.98
C MET A 330 -19.48 -1.52 1.51
N ASN A 331 -18.44 -2.25 1.10
CA ASN A 331 -18.31 -2.73 -0.27
C ASN A 331 -19.48 -3.63 -0.69
N LYS A 332 -19.87 -4.60 0.16
CA LYS A 332 -21.02 -5.48 -0.06
C LYS A 332 -22.35 -4.72 -0.13
N LEU A 333 -22.52 -3.71 0.72
CA LEU A 333 -23.72 -2.88 0.74
C LEU A 333 -23.84 -2.01 -0.51
N LEU A 334 -22.75 -1.34 -0.90
CA LEU A 334 -22.72 -0.48 -2.08
C LEU A 334 -23.03 -1.25 -3.37
N LYS A 335 -22.62 -2.51 -3.48
CA LYS A 335 -23.00 -3.38 -4.61
C LYS A 335 -24.52 -3.63 -4.73
N ARG A 336 -25.30 -3.36 -3.67
CA ARG A 336 -26.76 -3.55 -3.60
C ARG A 336 -27.54 -2.23 -3.57
N ILE A 337 -26.87 -1.09 -3.68
CA ILE A 337 -27.54 0.21 -3.65
C ILE A 337 -28.31 0.45 -4.96
N LYS A 338 -29.50 1.02 -4.83
CA LYS A 338 -30.32 1.49 -5.95
C LYS A 338 -30.84 2.88 -5.67
N ILE A 339 -30.94 3.69 -6.71
CA ILE A 339 -31.53 5.03 -6.64
C ILE A 339 -33.05 4.94 -6.74
N ASN A 340 -33.72 5.90 -6.09
CA ASN A 340 -35.12 6.20 -6.30
C ASN A 340 -35.24 7.50 -7.11
N GLU A 341 -35.32 7.38 -8.43
CA GLU A 341 -35.36 8.54 -9.34
C GLU A 341 -36.57 9.44 -9.10
N GLU A 342 -37.73 8.86 -8.75
CA GLU A 342 -38.93 9.62 -8.39
C GLU A 342 -38.69 10.45 -7.12
N GLY A 343 -38.08 9.83 -6.10
CA GLY A 343 -37.71 10.52 -4.85
C GLY A 343 -36.72 11.65 -5.08
N ILE A 344 -35.68 11.42 -5.88
CA ILE A 344 -34.70 12.43 -6.27
C ILE A 344 -35.38 13.60 -7.00
N THR A 345 -36.23 13.31 -7.98
CA THR A 345 -36.95 14.31 -8.77
C THR A 345 -37.89 15.14 -7.89
N LYS A 346 -38.64 14.48 -7.01
CA LYS A 346 -39.51 15.13 -6.03
C LYS A 346 -38.73 16.08 -5.12
N ASN A 347 -37.56 15.67 -4.64
CA ASN A 347 -36.75 16.50 -3.75
C ASN A 347 -36.12 17.70 -4.45
N LEU A 348 -35.70 17.56 -5.71
CA LEU A 348 -35.26 18.68 -6.54
C LEU A 348 -36.36 19.74 -6.73
N GLN A 349 -37.61 19.28 -6.85
CA GLN A 349 -38.77 20.17 -7.04
C GLN A 349 -39.33 20.73 -5.73
N LEU A 350 -38.91 20.21 -4.57
CA LEU A 350 -39.50 20.53 -3.26
C LEU A 350 -39.55 22.03 -2.95
N ASN A 351 -38.51 22.77 -3.34
CA ASN A 351 -38.43 24.21 -3.09
C ASN A 351 -38.91 25.07 -4.27
N LYS A 352 -39.68 24.49 -5.22
CA LYS A 352 -40.38 25.22 -6.28
C LYS A 352 -39.46 26.13 -7.12
N GLY A 353 -38.22 25.69 -7.35
CA GLY A 353 -37.22 26.40 -8.15
C GLY A 353 -36.40 27.44 -7.38
N LEU A 354 -36.58 27.57 -6.06
CA LEU A 354 -35.79 28.50 -5.23
C LEU A 354 -34.27 28.20 -5.25
N ILE A 355 -33.89 26.96 -5.56
CA ILE A 355 -32.49 26.57 -5.81
C ILE A 355 -31.82 27.36 -6.95
N CYS A 356 -32.59 27.95 -7.85
CA CYS A 356 -32.06 28.73 -8.98
C CYS A 356 -31.82 30.20 -8.63
N SER A 357 -32.18 30.64 -7.43
CA SER A 357 -32.10 32.05 -7.00
C SER A 357 -30.70 32.65 -7.18
N GLN A 358 -29.64 31.91 -6.87
CA GLN A 358 -28.26 32.37 -7.06
C GLN A 358 -27.91 32.57 -8.55
N SER A 359 -28.36 31.68 -9.43
CA SER A 359 -28.11 31.81 -10.88
C SER A 359 -28.83 33.02 -11.48
N ILE A 360 -30.04 33.31 -10.97
CA ILE A 360 -30.80 34.51 -11.34
C ILE A 360 -30.09 35.76 -10.83
N LEU A 361 -29.64 35.76 -9.57
CA LEU A 361 -28.89 36.86 -8.97
C LEU A 361 -27.66 37.20 -9.81
N LEU A 362 -26.86 36.19 -10.16
CA LEU A 362 -25.64 36.39 -10.96
C LEU A 362 -25.93 36.89 -12.38
N SER A 363 -27.07 36.53 -12.96
CA SER A 363 -27.47 37.03 -14.28
C SER A 363 -27.94 38.48 -14.20
N LEU A 364 -28.72 38.84 -13.18
CA LEU A 364 -29.17 40.22 -12.96
C LEU A 364 -28.02 41.18 -12.70
N LEU A 365 -27.00 40.75 -11.97
CA LEU A 365 -25.80 41.56 -11.71
C LEU A 365 -25.04 41.99 -12.98
N LYS A 366 -25.27 41.32 -14.11
CA LYS A 366 -24.66 41.70 -15.40
C LYS A 366 -25.41 42.83 -16.11
N SER A 367 -26.63 43.14 -15.68
CA SER A 367 -27.44 44.20 -16.26
C SER A 367 -26.91 45.57 -15.84
N SER A 368 -26.76 46.48 -16.82
CA SER A 368 -26.37 47.87 -16.57
C SER A 368 -27.40 48.67 -15.78
N SER A 369 -28.63 48.16 -15.63
CA SER A 369 -29.71 48.81 -14.89
C SER A 369 -29.69 48.52 -13.38
N ILE A 370 -28.90 47.53 -12.93
CA ILE A 370 -28.75 47.18 -11.52
C ILE A 370 -27.64 48.03 -10.89
N LYS A 371 -27.94 48.68 -9.75
CA LYS A 371 -26.99 49.57 -9.08
C LYS A 371 -26.15 48.88 -8.01
N SER A 372 -26.68 47.84 -7.37
CA SER A 372 -25.97 47.10 -6.33
C SER A 372 -26.41 45.64 -6.21
N ARG A 373 -25.56 44.81 -5.57
CA ARG A 373 -25.90 43.44 -5.22
C ARG A 373 -27.03 43.36 -4.19
N GLU A 374 -27.08 44.31 -3.28
CA GLU A 374 -28.09 44.40 -2.23
C GLU A 374 -29.49 44.62 -2.81
N GLU A 375 -29.60 45.45 -3.85
CA GLU A 375 -30.84 45.65 -4.59
C GLU A 375 -31.41 44.33 -5.13
N VAL A 376 -30.57 43.54 -5.83
CA VAL A 376 -30.97 42.23 -6.38
C VAL A 376 -31.29 41.23 -5.27
N HIS A 377 -30.49 41.21 -4.20
CA HIS A 377 -30.66 40.28 -3.10
C HIS A 377 -31.98 40.53 -2.36
N SER A 378 -32.29 41.79 -2.05
CA SER A 378 -33.55 42.17 -1.39
C SER A 378 -34.76 41.77 -2.24
N LEU A 379 -34.69 42.05 -3.54
CA LEU A 379 -35.76 41.71 -4.48
C LEU A 379 -36.00 40.20 -4.59
N LEU A 380 -34.94 39.40 -4.74
CA LEU A 380 -35.04 37.94 -4.78
C LEU A 380 -35.45 37.34 -3.43
N THR A 381 -35.06 37.96 -2.31
CA THR A 381 -35.50 37.55 -0.98
C THR A 381 -37.01 37.72 -0.85
N SER A 382 -37.55 38.87 -1.27
CA SER A 382 -38.98 39.14 -1.27
C SER A 382 -39.74 38.10 -2.11
N LEU A 383 -39.34 37.88 -3.37
CA LEU A 383 -39.97 36.87 -4.22
C LEU A 383 -39.88 35.46 -3.63
N SER A 384 -38.75 35.12 -3.01
CA SER A 384 -38.57 33.83 -2.35
C SER A 384 -39.54 33.67 -1.17
N GLN A 385 -39.75 34.72 -0.37
CA GLN A 385 -40.73 34.72 0.71
C GLN A 385 -42.16 34.56 0.17
N GLU A 386 -42.49 35.17 -0.97
CA GLU A 386 -43.81 35.01 -1.59
C GLU A 386 -44.07 33.59 -2.11
N VAL A 387 -43.04 32.95 -2.69
CA VAL A 387 -43.12 31.53 -3.11
C VAL A 387 -43.28 30.61 -1.89
N MET A 388 -42.52 30.86 -0.81
CA MET A 388 -42.63 30.11 0.43
C MET A 388 -44.00 30.30 1.11
N ALA A 389 -44.58 31.50 1.00
CA ALA A 389 -45.93 31.81 1.46
C ALA A 389 -47.04 31.29 0.51
N ASN A 390 -46.71 30.51 -0.51
CA ASN A 390 -47.63 29.96 -1.50
C ASN A 390 -48.41 31.01 -2.31
N LYS A 391 -47.95 32.27 -2.40
CA LYS A 391 -48.55 33.29 -3.27
C LYS A 391 -48.28 32.99 -4.75
N PHE A 392 -47.15 32.35 -5.04
CA PHE A 392 -46.78 31.89 -6.37
C PHE A 392 -46.48 30.38 -6.35
N PRO A 393 -46.81 29.64 -7.42
CA PRO A 393 -46.55 28.21 -7.50
C PRO A 393 -45.05 27.88 -7.69
N SER A 394 -44.24 28.81 -8.21
CA SER A 394 -42.79 28.65 -8.37
C SER A 394 -42.06 29.99 -8.43
N LEU A 395 -40.74 29.96 -8.24
CA LEU A 395 -39.88 31.13 -8.44
C LEU A 395 -39.97 31.67 -9.87
N LEU A 396 -40.15 30.79 -10.87
CA LEU A 396 -40.30 31.20 -12.26
C LEU A 396 -41.56 32.05 -12.46
N GLU A 397 -42.70 31.64 -11.89
CA GLU A 397 -43.96 32.39 -11.98
C GLU A 397 -43.93 33.70 -11.17
N ALA A 398 -43.25 33.70 -10.02
CA ALA A 398 -43.00 34.93 -9.26
C ALA A 398 -42.19 35.94 -10.09
N ILE A 399 -41.12 35.49 -10.76
CA ILE A 399 -40.29 36.35 -11.62
C ILE A 399 -41.09 36.89 -12.80
N LYS A 400 -41.86 36.04 -13.49
CA LYS A 400 -42.70 36.44 -14.64
C LYS A 400 -43.72 37.53 -14.28
N SER A 401 -44.17 37.55 -13.02
CA SER A 401 -45.15 38.50 -12.49
C SER A 401 -44.48 39.75 -11.89
N SER A 402 -43.15 39.78 -11.82
CA SER A 402 -42.38 40.87 -11.20
C SER A 402 -41.72 41.78 -12.26
N PRO A 403 -41.28 42.99 -11.86
CA PRO A 403 -40.48 43.87 -12.73
C PRO A 403 -39.17 43.23 -13.23
N ILE A 404 -38.64 42.21 -12.53
CA ILE A 404 -37.41 41.49 -12.90
C ILE A 404 -37.49 40.91 -14.30
N LYS A 405 -38.68 40.49 -14.76
CA LYS A 405 -38.87 39.91 -16.10
C LYS A 405 -38.32 40.81 -17.22
N LYS A 406 -38.35 42.14 -17.05
CA LYS A 406 -37.85 43.08 -18.06
C LYS A 406 -36.32 43.19 -18.08
N LEU A 407 -35.65 42.72 -17.04
CA LEU A 407 -34.19 42.79 -16.86
C LEU A 407 -33.45 41.54 -17.36
N LEU A 408 -34.18 40.47 -17.66
CA LEU A 408 -33.63 39.22 -18.19
C LEU A 408 -34.32 38.89 -19.51
N SER A 409 -33.53 38.57 -20.53
CA SER A 409 -34.07 37.95 -21.74
C SER A 409 -34.66 36.58 -21.45
N LYS A 410 -35.54 36.08 -22.34
CA LYS A 410 -36.11 34.73 -22.23
C LYS A 410 -35.01 33.65 -22.16
N GLU A 411 -33.97 33.79 -22.98
CA GLU A 411 -32.86 32.84 -23.05
C GLU A 411 -32.01 32.84 -21.76
N GLU A 412 -31.74 34.01 -21.17
CA GLU A 412 -31.02 34.11 -19.90
C GLU A 412 -31.82 33.48 -18.76
N LEU A 413 -33.14 33.70 -18.75
CA LEU A 413 -34.01 33.11 -17.75
C LEU A 413 -34.04 31.58 -17.88
N GLU A 414 -34.14 31.04 -19.09
CA GLU A 414 -34.06 29.59 -19.35
C GLU A 414 -32.72 29.00 -18.89
N LYS A 415 -31.60 29.68 -19.16
CA LYS A 415 -30.27 29.28 -18.66
C LYS A 415 -30.20 29.26 -17.13
N CYS A 416 -30.84 30.22 -16.44
CA CYS A 416 -30.90 30.26 -14.98
C CYS A 416 -31.68 29.10 -14.36
N PHE A 417 -32.62 28.49 -15.08
CA PHE A 417 -33.38 27.33 -14.61
C PHE A 417 -32.85 25.99 -15.16
N ASN A 418 -31.88 26.00 -16.09
CA ASN A 418 -31.23 24.78 -16.56
C ASN A 418 -30.26 24.22 -15.50
N LEU A 419 -30.65 23.12 -14.84
CA LEU A 419 -29.88 22.47 -13.79
C LEU A 419 -28.68 21.66 -14.32
N GLU A 420 -28.68 21.24 -15.58
CA GLU A 420 -27.58 20.45 -16.17
C GLU A 420 -26.24 21.20 -16.16
N ARG A 421 -26.28 22.53 -16.06
CA ARG A 421 -25.06 23.35 -15.91
C ARG A 421 -24.17 22.90 -14.74
N HIS A 422 -24.78 22.32 -13.69
CA HIS A 422 -24.06 21.83 -12.51
C HIS A 422 -23.23 20.57 -12.82
N LEU A 423 -23.46 19.92 -13.97
CA LEU A 423 -22.71 18.76 -14.45
C LEU A 423 -21.56 19.14 -15.41
N ASN A 424 -21.56 20.35 -15.98
CA ASN A 424 -20.66 20.75 -17.07
C ASN A 424 -19.16 20.54 -16.78
N HIS A 425 -18.76 20.70 -15.52
CA HIS A 425 -17.35 20.56 -15.11
C HIS A 425 -17.01 19.17 -14.57
N LEU A 426 -18.00 18.29 -14.36
CA LEU A 426 -17.77 16.95 -13.83
C LEU A 426 -16.83 16.11 -14.70
N PRO A 427 -16.88 16.12 -16.05
CA PRO A 427 -15.93 15.35 -16.85
C PRO A 427 -14.46 15.72 -16.54
N LYS A 428 -14.17 17.00 -16.34
CA LYS A 428 -12.83 17.48 -15.98
C LYS A 428 -12.44 17.05 -14.57
N ILE A 429 -13.36 17.14 -13.61
CA ILE A 429 -13.11 16.75 -12.22
C ILE A 429 -12.93 15.22 -12.12
N TYR A 430 -13.74 14.43 -12.80
CA TYR A 430 -13.61 12.97 -12.87
C TYR A 430 -12.27 12.57 -13.49
N ALA A 431 -11.81 13.28 -14.52
CA ALA A 431 -10.47 13.07 -15.08
C ALA A 431 -9.34 13.40 -14.09
N GLN A 432 -9.55 14.29 -13.13
CA GLN A 432 -8.58 14.57 -12.06
C GLN A 432 -8.62 13.51 -10.96
N ILE A 433 -9.81 13.17 -10.46
CA ILE A 433 -10.00 12.16 -9.40
C ILE A 433 -9.55 10.79 -9.87
N PHE A 434 -9.99 10.37 -11.06
CA PHE A 434 -9.70 9.06 -11.63
C PHE A 434 -8.52 9.08 -12.61
N GLY A 435 -7.78 10.20 -12.72
CA GLY A 435 -6.73 10.36 -13.71
C GLY A 435 -5.64 9.29 -13.65
N GLN A 436 -5.16 8.97 -12.44
CA GLN A 436 -4.18 7.91 -12.23
C GLN A 436 -4.75 6.52 -12.55
N ARG A 437 -6.04 6.28 -12.20
CA ARG A 437 -6.77 5.04 -12.52
C ARG A 437 -6.99 4.88 -14.02
N ASN A 438 -7.30 5.96 -14.72
CA ASN A 438 -7.52 5.96 -16.17
C ASN A 438 -6.20 5.82 -16.93
N GLN A 439 -5.10 6.40 -16.44
CA GLN A 439 -3.77 6.17 -16.98
C GLN A 439 -3.32 4.71 -16.78
N THR A 440 -3.65 4.10 -15.64
CA THR A 440 -3.41 2.66 -15.41
C THR A 440 -4.34 1.74 -16.21
N SER A 441 -5.45 2.25 -16.76
CA SER A 441 -6.32 1.50 -17.68
C SER A 441 -5.92 1.64 -19.15
N THR A 442 -5.43 2.81 -19.60
CA THR A 442 -4.87 2.99 -20.96
C THR A 442 -3.49 2.35 -21.12
N PHE A 443 -2.66 2.41 -20.07
CA PHE A 443 -1.42 1.65 -19.97
C PHE A 443 -1.69 0.39 -19.15
N SER A 444 -2.20 -0.67 -19.80
CA SER A 444 -2.21 -2.06 -19.33
C SER A 444 -1.60 -2.25 -17.93
N ARG A 445 -2.46 -2.28 -16.89
CA ARG A 445 -2.17 -2.44 -15.45
C ARG A 445 -0.69 -2.43 -15.08
N GLN A 446 -0.26 -1.38 -14.39
CA GLN A 446 1.02 -1.40 -13.67
C GLN A 446 1.16 -2.72 -12.89
N LEU A 447 2.27 -3.43 -13.10
CA LEU A 447 2.60 -4.68 -12.41
C LEU A 447 2.87 -4.49 -10.91
N TYR A 448 3.09 -3.23 -10.52
CA TYR A 448 3.35 -2.75 -9.17
C TYR A 448 2.63 -1.41 -9.01
N SER A 449 1.82 -1.29 -7.97
CA SER A 449 1.24 -0.04 -7.52
C SER A 449 2.33 1.00 -7.24
N LYS A 450 1.97 2.29 -7.29
CA LYS A 450 2.82 3.42 -6.85
C LYS A 450 3.50 3.13 -5.50
N TYR A 451 2.77 2.48 -4.60
CA TYR A 451 3.26 2.18 -3.27
C TYR A 451 4.29 1.05 -3.23
N GLU A 452 4.07 -0.02 -3.99
CA GLU A 452 5.07 -1.08 -4.17
C GLU A 452 6.34 -0.49 -4.75
N ILE A 453 6.25 0.39 -5.76
CA ILE A 453 7.41 1.11 -6.30
C ILE A 453 8.11 1.90 -5.20
N ASP A 454 7.38 2.68 -4.40
CA ASP A 454 7.99 3.48 -3.35
C ASP A 454 8.61 2.63 -2.22
N ASN A 455 8.03 1.47 -1.90
CA ASN A 455 8.63 0.51 -0.97
C ASN A 455 9.92 -0.07 -1.54
N ILE A 456 9.91 -0.44 -2.81
CA ILE A 456 11.09 -0.96 -3.52
C ILE A 456 12.21 0.08 -3.50
N ILE A 457 11.89 1.34 -3.75
CA ILE A 457 12.84 2.45 -3.68
C ILE A 457 13.43 2.56 -2.28
N TYR A 458 12.58 2.47 -1.26
CA TYR A 458 13.02 2.55 0.12
C TYR A 458 13.90 1.37 0.53
N TYR A 459 13.52 0.13 0.17
CA TYR A 459 14.35 -1.06 0.38
C TYR A 459 15.71 -0.96 -0.32
N LEU A 460 15.70 -0.48 -1.56
CA LEU A 460 16.92 -0.26 -2.31
C LEU A 460 17.81 0.78 -1.61
N ALA A 461 17.24 1.90 -1.17
CA ALA A 461 17.98 2.93 -0.43
C ALA A 461 18.57 2.39 0.88
N GLN A 462 17.80 1.64 1.67
CA GLN A 462 18.30 1.02 2.91
C GLN A 462 19.48 0.08 2.64
N ARG A 463 19.39 -0.75 1.61
CA ARG A 463 20.50 -1.64 1.21
C ARG A 463 21.75 -0.88 0.77
N LEU A 464 21.57 0.17 -0.03
CA LEU A 464 22.67 1.02 -0.45
C LEU A 464 23.32 1.69 0.75
N ASN A 465 22.53 2.20 1.70
CA ASN A 465 23.04 2.79 2.94
C ASN A 465 23.83 1.79 3.76
N SER A 466 23.27 0.60 4.04
CA SER A 466 23.95 -0.47 4.78
C SER A 466 25.31 -0.81 4.15
N TYR A 467 25.32 -1.05 2.84
CA TYR A 467 26.51 -1.50 2.13
C TYR A 467 27.60 -0.41 2.07
N TYR A 468 27.23 0.82 1.70
CA TYR A 468 28.19 1.90 1.47
C TYR A 468 28.54 2.73 2.70
N MET A 469 27.79 2.60 3.81
CA MET A 469 28.18 3.15 5.10
C MET A 469 29.15 2.26 5.88
N LYS A 470 29.19 0.95 5.63
CA LYS A 470 30.17 0.05 6.27
C LYS A 470 31.63 0.36 5.90
N ASN A 471 31.87 0.94 4.72
CA ASN A 471 33.21 1.16 4.17
C ASN A 471 33.58 2.66 4.08
N ILE A 472 33.17 3.51 5.04
CA ILE A 472 33.45 4.97 4.98
C ILE A 472 34.95 5.27 5.15
N GLU A 473 35.68 4.42 5.89
CA GLU A 473 37.09 4.63 6.24
C GLU A 473 38.07 4.22 5.13
N GLU A 474 37.66 3.31 4.23
CA GLU A 474 38.40 2.97 3.02
C GLU A 474 37.89 3.83 1.87
N ALA A 475 38.80 4.49 1.13
CA ALA A 475 38.47 5.51 0.12
C ALA A 475 37.19 5.15 -0.67
N PRO A 476 36.12 5.95 -0.59
CA PRO A 476 34.81 5.56 -1.08
C PRO A 476 34.82 5.27 -2.59
N SER A 477 34.62 4.01 -2.95
CA SER A 477 34.54 3.56 -4.34
C SER A 477 33.44 4.33 -5.10
N PRO A 478 33.70 4.75 -6.36
CA PRO A 478 32.69 5.39 -7.18
C PRO A 478 31.56 4.38 -7.48
N ILE A 479 30.32 4.80 -7.22
CA ILE A 479 29.12 3.99 -7.45
C ILE A 479 28.48 4.45 -8.77
N LEU A 480 27.90 3.53 -9.54
CA LEU A 480 27.09 3.84 -10.72
C LEU A 480 25.68 3.29 -10.47
N ILE A 481 24.67 4.16 -10.37
CA ILE A 481 23.27 3.75 -10.29
C ILE A 481 22.66 3.96 -11.68
N ILE A 482 22.05 2.94 -12.28
CA ILE A 482 21.45 3.08 -13.61
C ILE A 482 19.95 2.99 -13.45
N SER A 483 19.25 4.09 -13.75
CA SER A 483 17.78 4.17 -13.74
C SER A 483 17.27 3.93 -15.16
N LEU A 484 16.59 2.80 -15.34
CA LEU A 484 16.16 2.31 -16.66
C LEU A 484 14.65 2.51 -16.92
N ILE A 485 14.02 3.42 -16.18
CA ILE A 485 12.57 3.59 -16.12
C ILE A 485 12.15 4.88 -16.84
N GLU A 486 11.05 4.82 -17.59
CA GLU A 486 10.33 6.00 -18.10
C GLU A 486 9.76 6.80 -16.90
N GLY A 487 10.31 8.00 -16.64
CA GLY A 487 10.02 8.77 -15.40
C GLY A 487 11.14 8.76 -14.35
N ALA A 488 12.39 8.49 -14.77
CA ALA A 488 13.59 8.41 -13.94
C ALA A 488 13.82 9.58 -12.97
N SER A 489 13.34 10.79 -13.28
CA SER A 489 13.44 11.96 -12.39
C SER A 489 12.67 11.79 -11.07
N VAL A 490 11.54 11.05 -11.07
CA VAL A 490 10.77 10.75 -9.85
C VAL A 490 11.46 9.70 -9.00
N LEU A 491 12.01 8.65 -9.63
CA LEU A 491 12.81 7.62 -8.95
C LEU A 491 14.07 8.24 -8.33
N ALA A 492 14.80 9.03 -9.11
CA ALA A 492 15.98 9.76 -8.65
C ALA A 492 15.62 10.68 -7.49
N GLY A 493 14.61 11.55 -7.63
CA GLY A 493 14.19 12.44 -6.54
C GLY A 493 13.88 11.70 -5.24
N LYS A 494 13.17 10.56 -5.32
CA LYS A 494 12.82 9.76 -4.14
C LYS A 494 14.02 9.05 -3.53
N ILE A 495 14.83 8.33 -4.32
CA ILE A 495 15.95 7.56 -3.78
C ILE A 495 17.03 8.48 -3.18
N LEU A 496 17.32 9.61 -3.82
CA LEU A 496 18.35 10.55 -3.36
C LEU A 496 18.05 11.11 -1.97
N SER A 497 16.77 11.34 -1.67
CA SER A 497 16.32 11.80 -0.35
C SER A 497 16.50 10.75 0.77
N LEU A 498 16.74 9.49 0.40
CA LEU A 498 16.83 8.35 1.33
C LEU A 498 18.26 7.85 1.52
N LEU A 499 19.24 8.35 0.76
CA LEU A 499 20.64 7.93 0.87
C LEU A 499 21.38 8.75 1.94
N ASN A 500 22.10 8.07 2.83
CA ASN A 500 22.78 8.66 3.98
C ASN A 500 24.29 8.84 3.80
N PHE A 501 24.75 8.85 2.55
CA PHE A 501 26.17 8.95 2.22
C PHE A 501 26.34 10.02 1.13
N PRO A 502 27.33 10.94 1.20
CA PRO A 502 27.56 11.95 0.15
C PRO A 502 27.55 11.35 -1.25
N PHE A 503 26.95 12.01 -2.24
CA PHE A 503 26.97 11.58 -3.65
C PHE A 503 26.83 12.78 -4.60
N VAL A 504 27.26 12.64 -5.85
CA VAL A 504 27.10 13.68 -6.90
C VAL A 504 26.12 13.20 -7.96
N PHE A 505 24.86 13.63 -7.87
CA PHE A 505 23.87 13.28 -8.87
C PHE A 505 24.15 13.93 -10.23
N SER A 506 24.13 13.13 -11.30
CA SER A 506 24.00 13.64 -12.65
C SER A 506 23.13 12.70 -13.48
N SER A 507 22.14 13.26 -14.16
CA SER A 507 21.26 12.56 -15.12
C SER A 507 21.87 12.67 -16.52
N LEU A 508 21.91 11.54 -17.22
CA LEU A 508 22.29 11.46 -18.62
C LEU A 508 21.18 10.76 -19.39
N TYR A 509 20.47 11.52 -20.24
CA TYR A 509 19.44 10.97 -21.11
C TYR A 509 20.07 10.16 -22.25
N HIS A 510 19.78 8.86 -22.28
CA HIS A 510 20.23 7.96 -23.33
C HIS A 510 19.04 7.29 -24.04
N SER A 511 18.83 7.61 -25.33
CA SER A 511 17.91 6.86 -26.21
C SER A 511 18.71 5.95 -27.14
N MET A 512 18.58 4.63 -26.96
CA MET A 512 19.26 3.63 -27.79
C MET A 512 18.71 3.57 -29.24
N ARG A 513 17.59 4.25 -29.54
CA ARG A 513 17.00 4.26 -30.90
C ARG A 513 17.95 4.75 -31.98
N ASN A 514 18.83 5.70 -31.68
CA ASN A 514 19.77 6.26 -32.67
C ASN A 514 21.03 5.40 -32.89
N TYR A 515 21.27 4.38 -32.05
CA TYR A 515 22.50 3.60 -32.08
C TYR A 515 22.43 2.35 -32.95
N THR A 516 21.23 1.94 -33.38
CA THR A 516 21.05 0.79 -34.29
C THR A 516 21.54 1.04 -35.72
N LYS A 517 21.92 2.27 -36.09
CA LYS A 517 22.38 2.60 -37.45
C LYS A 517 23.85 3.01 -37.60
N SER A 518 24.62 3.23 -36.52
CA SER A 518 25.97 3.81 -36.68
C SER A 518 26.98 3.50 -35.59
N PHE A 519 26.80 2.44 -34.79
CA PHE A 519 27.77 2.09 -33.75
C PHE A 519 28.56 0.84 -34.14
N GLU A 520 29.78 1.05 -34.63
CA GLU A 520 30.78 -0.01 -34.79
C GLU A 520 31.22 -0.48 -33.40
N MET A 521 30.81 -1.71 -33.06
CA MET A 521 31.05 -2.42 -31.81
C MET A 521 32.53 -2.61 -31.40
N GLU A 522 33.48 -2.34 -32.30
CA GLU A 522 34.89 -2.68 -32.09
C GLU A 522 35.74 -1.56 -31.46
N LYS A 523 35.23 -0.33 -31.37
CA LYS A 523 36.03 0.84 -30.93
C LYS A 523 35.82 1.28 -29.48
N LEU A 524 35.06 0.54 -28.67
CA LEU A 524 34.87 0.86 -27.25
C LEU A 524 35.35 -0.30 -26.39
N GLN A 525 36.67 -0.41 -26.30
CA GLN A 525 37.33 -1.46 -25.53
C GLN A 525 37.41 -1.12 -24.03
N ASN A 526 37.05 0.10 -23.61
CA ASN A 526 37.07 0.48 -22.20
C ASN A 526 35.97 1.49 -21.84
N PHE A 527 35.33 1.31 -20.69
CA PHE A 527 34.38 2.29 -20.14
C PHE A 527 35.10 3.55 -19.66
N SER A 528 36.34 3.43 -19.19
CA SER A 528 37.22 4.59 -19.00
C SER A 528 37.44 5.36 -20.32
N GLU A 529 37.39 4.70 -21.47
CA GLU A 529 37.44 5.34 -22.79
C GLU A 529 36.09 5.93 -23.22
N PHE A 530 34.95 5.28 -22.93
CA PHE A 530 33.59 5.85 -23.08
C PHE A 530 33.39 7.10 -22.21
N ILE A 531 33.76 7.02 -20.92
CA ILE A 531 33.89 8.12 -19.96
C ILE A 531 34.80 9.18 -20.56
N ASN A 532 36.03 8.85 -20.99
CA ASN A 532 36.95 9.83 -21.55
C ASN A 532 36.48 10.45 -22.87
N THR A 533 35.79 9.73 -23.76
CA THR A 533 35.40 10.23 -25.09
C THR A 533 34.06 10.96 -25.07
N GLU A 534 33.01 10.40 -24.45
CA GLU A 534 31.74 11.12 -24.29
C GLU A 534 31.86 12.22 -23.23
N LEU A 535 32.58 12.00 -22.10
CA LEU A 535 32.82 13.09 -21.14
C LEU A 535 33.73 14.20 -21.61
N ASN A 536 34.60 13.98 -22.60
CA ASN A 536 35.38 15.08 -23.18
C ASN A 536 34.69 15.76 -24.37
N LYS A 537 33.69 15.14 -25.02
CA LYS A 537 33.02 15.71 -26.20
C LYS A 537 31.81 16.59 -25.85
N LYS A 538 31.03 16.23 -24.83
CA LYS A 538 29.84 17.01 -24.42
C LYS A 538 30.12 17.89 -23.21
N HIS A 539 29.67 19.14 -23.28
CA HIS A 539 29.88 20.14 -22.23
C HIS A 539 29.39 19.68 -20.85
N ASP A 540 28.22 19.03 -20.79
CA ASP A 540 27.62 18.55 -19.53
C ASP A 540 28.48 17.47 -18.87
N PHE A 541 29.04 16.58 -19.68
CA PHE A 541 29.85 15.49 -19.19
C PHE A 541 31.26 15.94 -18.74
N LYS A 542 31.86 16.98 -19.35
CA LYS A 542 33.11 17.60 -18.83
C LYS A 542 32.92 18.13 -17.42
N LYS A 543 31.73 18.67 -17.13
CA LYS A 543 31.35 19.20 -15.82
C LYS A 543 31.21 18.06 -14.79
N ILE A 544 30.62 16.94 -15.19
CA ILE A 544 30.51 15.71 -14.38
C ILE A 544 31.90 15.17 -14.01
N ARG A 545 32.82 15.03 -14.98
CA ARG A 545 34.18 14.53 -14.75
C ARG A 545 34.94 15.35 -13.70
N LYS A 546 34.90 16.68 -13.80
CA LYS A 546 35.53 17.59 -12.82
C LYS A 546 34.91 17.50 -11.41
N LEU A 547 33.64 17.10 -11.31
CA LEU A 547 32.97 16.90 -10.02
C LEU A 547 33.34 15.54 -9.40
N ILE A 548 33.44 14.47 -10.22
CA ILE A 548 33.86 13.13 -9.80
C ILE A 548 35.31 13.12 -9.29
N GLU A 549 36.22 13.86 -9.93
CA GLU A 549 37.62 13.97 -9.48
C GLU A 549 37.77 14.66 -8.10
N LYS A 550 36.74 15.38 -7.64
CA LYS A 550 36.76 16.16 -6.39
C LYS A 550 35.92 15.56 -5.26
N SER A 551 35.08 14.57 -5.54
CA SER A 551 34.18 13.99 -4.55
C SER A 551 33.86 12.56 -4.91
N PRO A 552 33.78 11.67 -3.92
CA PRO A 552 33.38 10.31 -4.20
C PRO A 552 31.85 10.26 -4.42
N ARG A 553 31.42 9.47 -5.41
CA ARG A 553 30.12 8.74 -5.50
C ARG A 553 29.03 9.21 -6.50
N ILE A 554 28.28 8.17 -6.92
CA ILE A 554 27.03 7.98 -7.69
C ILE A 554 26.79 8.83 -8.94
N LEU A 555 27.05 8.26 -10.13
CA LEU A 555 26.45 8.72 -11.40
C LEU A 555 25.09 8.03 -11.63
N ILE A 556 24.02 8.76 -12.04
CA ILE A 556 22.72 8.19 -12.40
C ILE A 556 22.48 8.22 -13.91
N LEU A 557 22.60 7.08 -14.60
CA LEU A 557 22.27 6.99 -16.03
C LEU A 557 20.75 6.85 -16.21
N GLU A 558 20.13 7.75 -16.98
CA GLU A 558 18.70 7.70 -17.31
C GLU A 558 18.52 7.14 -18.73
N GLY A 559 18.09 5.88 -18.83
CA GLY A 559 17.89 5.19 -20.11
C GLY A 559 16.50 4.60 -20.25
N VAL A 560 15.93 4.60 -21.46
CA VAL A 560 14.73 3.82 -21.75
C VAL A 560 15.14 2.41 -22.17
N VAL A 561 14.79 1.40 -21.37
CA VAL A 561 14.97 -0.01 -21.76
C VAL A 561 13.77 -0.45 -22.60
N GLU A 562 13.94 -0.39 -23.91
CA GLU A 562 12.91 -0.83 -24.85
C GLU A 562 12.84 -2.37 -24.97
N SER A 563 13.91 -3.09 -24.56
CA SER A 563 13.97 -4.54 -24.68
C SER A 563 14.95 -5.21 -23.70
N LYS A 564 14.74 -6.51 -23.47
CA LYS A 564 15.70 -7.36 -22.75
C LYS A 564 17.09 -7.34 -23.41
N THR A 565 17.15 -7.24 -24.74
CA THR A 565 18.39 -7.17 -25.50
C THR A 565 19.22 -5.95 -25.12
N THR A 566 18.56 -4.79 -24.95
CA THR A 566 19.20 -3.55 -24.50
C THR A 566 19.79 -3.69 -23.09
N LEU A 567 19.06 -4.33 -22.19
CA LEU A 567 19.50 -4.57 -20.82
C LEU A 567 20.68 -5.57 -20.77
N ASN A 568 20.57 -6.70 -21.48
CA ASN A 568 21.64 -7.69 -21.59
C ASN A 568 22.92 -7.09 -22.18
N TYR A 569 22.78 -6.29 -23.24
CA TYR A 569 23.91 -5.58 -23.84
C TYR A 569 24.60 -4.66 -22.83
N LEU A 570 23.82 -3.91 -22.05
CA LEU A 570 24.32 -2.99 -21.06
C LEU A 570 25.04 -3.73 -19.91
N TYR A 571 24.50 -4.84 -19.43
CA TYR A 571 25.17 -5.72 -18.46
C TYR A 571 26.47 -6.34 -18.99
N GLU A 572 26.42 -6.91 -20.20
CA GLU A 572 27.57 -7.56 -20.82
C GLU A 572 28.69 -6.54 -21.08
N THR A 573 28.33 -5.32 -21.42
CA THR A 573 29.29 -4.22 -21.60
C THR A 573 29.88 -3.79 -20.26
N LEU A 574 29.06 -3.62 -19.22
CA LEU A 574 29.53 -3.17 -17.90
C LEU A 574 30.38 -4.21 -17.17
N SER A 575 30.07 -5.50 -17.32
CA SER A 575 30.80 -6.61 -16.66
C SER A 575 32.19 -6.87 -17.24
N LYS A 576 32.45 -6.43 -18.48
CA LYS A 576 33.78 -6.53 -19.12
C LYS A 576 34.77 -5.47 -18.63
N LEU A 577 34.36 -4.60 -17.71
CA LEU A 577 35.13 -3.45 -17.29
C LEU A 577 35.92 -3.76 -16.02
N PRO A 578 37.26 -3.64 -16.04
CA PRO A 578 38.09 -3.97 -14.89
C PRO A 578 37.87 -3.03 -13.70
N GLU A 579 37.37 -1.82 -13.92
CA GLU A 579 37.04 -0.85 -12.85
C GLU A 579 35.66 -1.08 -12.22
N VAL A 580 34.80 -1.88 -12.83
CA VAL A 580 33.48 -2.24 -12.28
C VAL A 580 33.64 -3.46 -11.41
N GLN A 581 33.59 -3.25 -10.09
CA GLN A 581 33.74 -4.32 -9.10
C GLN A 581 32.43 -5.08 -8.84
N GLU A 582 31.29 -4.43 -9.06
CA GLU A 582 29.97 -5.01 -8.79
C GLU A 582 28.88 -4.28 -9.60
N ILE A 583 27.95 -5.02 -10.21
CA ILE A 583 26.75 -4.46 -10.85
C ILE A 583 25.50 -4.91 -10.10
N LYS A 584 24.92 -3.99 -9.32
CA LYS A 584 23.60 -4.17 -8.67
C LYS A 584 22.53 -3.44 -9.47
N THR A 585 21.43 -4.12 -9.81
CA THR A 585 20.32 -3.48 -10.53
C THR A 585 18.97 -3.84 -9.93
N ALA A 586 18.09 -2.85 -9.84
CA ALA A 586 16.67 -3.04 -9.64
C ALA A 586 15.96 -2.70 -10.96
N THR A 587 15.45 -3.71 -11.68
CA THR A 587 14.73 -3.49 -12.95
C THR A 587 13.23 -3.71 -12.74
N LEU A 588 12.43 -2.65 -12.94
CA LEU A 588 10.97 -2.74 -12.99
C LEU A 588 10.55 -3.00 -14.44
N PHE A 589 10.36 -4.28 -14.79
CA PHE A 589 9.89 -4.65 -16.14
C PHE A 589 8.40 -4.34 -16.31
N LYS A 590 8.01 -3.79 -17.47
CA LYS A 590 6.62 -3.67 -17.93
C LYS A 590 6.39 -4.68 -19.06
N LYS A 591 5.74 -5.82 -18.79
CA LYS A 591 5.16 -6.65 -19.85
C LYS A 591 3.83 -7.28 -19.41
N ILE A 592 2.84 -7.14 -20.29
CA ILE A 592 1.43 -7.49 -20.11
C ILE A 592 1.23 -8.99 -20.22
N LEU A 593 0.47 -9.59 -19.30
CA LEU A 593 -0.06 -10.96 -19.41
C LEU A 593 -1.54 -10.98 -19.02
N LYS A 594 -2.36 -11.68 -19.81
CA LYS A 594 -3.81 -11.74 -19.65
C LYS A 594 -4.18 -12.57 -18.40
N GLU A 595 -5.19 -12.08 -17.69
CA GLU A 595 -5.74 -12.64 -16.45
C GLU A 595 -6.19 -14.10 -16.59
N ASN A 596 -6.00 -14.90 -15.53
CA ASN A 596 -7.12 -15.62 -14.90
C ASN A 596 -6.81 -16.21 -13.51
N LYS A 597 -7.77 -15.92 -12.61
CA LYS A 597 -8.27 -16.59 -11.39
C LYS A 597 -7.35 -16.92 -10.19
N GLU A 598 -7.83 -16.39 -9.07
CA GLU A 598 -7.42 -16.54 -7.68
C GLU A 598 -7.25 -17.99 -7.19
N LYS A 599 -6.31 -18.18 -6.26
CA LYS A 599 -6.49 -19.03 -5.06
C LYS A 599 -5.69 -18.48 -3.87
N GLU A 600 -6.22 -18.78 -2.68
CA GLU A 600 -6.06 -18.12 -1.39
C GLU A 600 -4.77 -18.41 -0.60
N SER A 601 -4.54 -17.52 0.37
CA SER A 601 -4.11 -17.72 1.76
C SER A 601 -3.58 -19.11 2.16
N PHE A 602 -2.29 -19.15 2.52
CA PHE A 602 -1.65 -20.15 3.38
C PHE A 602 -2.46 -21.43 3.69
N GLN A 603 -2.28 -22.47 2.87
CA GLN A 603 -2.39 -23.85 3.35
C GLN A 603 -1.25 -24.70 2.81
N GLU A 604 -0.68 -25.48 3.74
CA GLU A 604 0.23 -26.62 3.63
C GLU A 604 1.50 -26.46 2.77
N GLU A 605 2.65 -26.72 3.40
CA GLU A 605 4.02 -26.83 2.82
C GLU A 605 4.96 -25.60 2.79
N TYR A 606 4.79 -24.59 3.65
CA TYR A 606 5.76 -23.48 3.80
C TYR A 606 7.18 -23.84 4.31
N TYR A 607 7.53 -25.12 4.28
CA TYR A 607 8.90 -25.63 4.35
C TYR A 607 9.03 -26.84 3.43
N LYS A 608 9.50 -26.64 2.19
CA LYS A 608 10.38 -27.66 1.63
C LYS A 608 11.71 -27.50 2.37
N LYS A 609 12.08 -28.52 3.16
CA LYS A 609 13.37 -28.64 3.86
C LYS A 609 14.47 -28.02 3.00
N SER A 610 15.07 -26.91 3.43
CA SER A 610 16.37 -26.57 2.88
C SER A 610 17.30 -27.71 3.29
N LEU A 611 17.75 -28.46 2.30
CA LEU A 611 18.67 -29.57 2.47
C LEU A 611 20.13 -29.10 2.45
N PHE A 612 20.42 -27.79 2.51
CA PHE A 612 21.80 -27.32 2.57
C PHE A 612 22.07 -26.10 3.48
N PRO A 613 23.29 -25.99 4.01
CA PRO A 613 23.52 -25.12 5.16
C PRO A 613 24.34 -23.84 4.91
N LYS A 614 24.87 -23.21 5.97
CA LYS A 614 25.16 -21.77 6.16
C LYS A 614 26.63 -21.34 6.41
N ASN A 615 27.63 -22.03 5.89
CA ASN A 615 29.04 -21.67 6.16
C ASN A 615 29.83 -21.32 4.89
N PHE A 616 30.48 -20.17 4.99
CA PHE A 616 31.03 -19.28 3.96
C PHE A 616 32.33 -19.77 3.28
N LYS A 617 32.60 -21.08 3.24
CA LYS A 617 33.72 -21.67 2.48
C LYS A 617 33.39 -23.10 2.02
N GLY A 618 32.78 -23.28 0.84
CA GLY A 618 32.51 -24.62 0.28
C GLY A 618 31.80 -24.66 -1.08
N LYS A 619 32.53 -25.11 -2.11
CA LYS A 619 32.20 -25.40 -3.54
C LYS A 619 30.91 -24.80 -4.16
N LYS A 620 31.14 -23.99 -5.21
CA LYS A 620 30.27 -23.34 -6.24
C LYS A 620 28.88 -23.92 -6.58
N GLU A 621 28.59 -25.18 -6.31
CA GLU A 621 27.32 -25.82 -6.68
C GLU A 621 26.19 -25.52 -5.69
N GLY A 622 26.48 -25.43 -4.38
CA GLY A 622 25.49 -25.12 -3.33
C GLY A 622 25.18 -23.63 -3.19
N GLU A 623 25.99 -22.79 -3.82
CA GLU A 623 25.94 -21.33 -3.88
C GLU A 623 24.92 -20.84 -4.93
N ARG A 624 24.72 -21.61 -6.01
CA ARG A 624 23.82 -21.31 -7.14
C ARG A 624 22.32 -21.23 -6.82
N GLN A 625 21.86 -21.78 -5.69
CA GLN A 625 20.43 -21.98 -5.42
C GLN A 625 19.77 -20.91 -4.53
N ARG A 626 20.51 -19.92 -4.01
CA ARG A 626 20.08 -19.13 -2.82
C ARG A 626 19.58 -17.70 -3.09
N ALA A 627 19.35 -17.30 -4.33
CA ALA A 627 18.94 -15.92 -4.64
C ALA A 627 18.00 -15.82 -5.85
N ILE A 628 16.85 -16.50 -5.82
CA ILE A 628 15.92 -16.47 -6.96
C ILE A 628 14.52 -16.02 -6.54
N ASN A 629 14.04 -15.05 -7.30
CA ASN A 629 12.72 -14.45 -7.17
C ASN A 629 11.93 -14.73 -8.46
N TRP A 630 10.74 -15.31 -8.34
CA TRP A 630 9.98 -15.80 -9.49
C TRP A 630 8.68 -15.01 -9.71
N LYS A 631 8.22 -14.88 -10.96
CA LYS A 631 6.86 -14.42 -11.37
C LYS A 631 6.37 -15.33 -12.52
N VAL A 632 5.10 -15.75 -12.49
CA VAL A 632 4.54 -16.78 -13.41
C VAL A 632 3.81 -16.15 -14.60
N ASN A 633 3.82 -16.85 -15.73
CA ASN A 633 3.03 -16.57 -16.94
C ASN A 633 2.42 -17.88 -17.48
N SER A 634 1.12 -17.91 -17.80
CA SER A 634 0.46 -19.07 -18.40
C SER A 634 -0.11 -18.75 -19.79
N SER A 635 0.07 -19.71 -20.71
CA SER A 635 -0.69 -19.79 -21.94
C SER A 635 -1.04 -21.26 -22.23
N ASN A 636 -2.35 -21.52 -22.33
CA ASN A 636 -3.02 -22.72 -22.82
C ASN A 636 -2.81 -24.08 -22.13
N SER A 637 -3.92 -24.47 -21.49
CA SER A 637 -4.66 -25.73 -21.64
C SER A 637 -4.19 -27.03 -20.97
N LYS A 638 -5.12 -27.47 -20.10
CA LYS A 638 -5.53 -28.84 -19.74
C LYS A 638 -4.69 -29.59 -18.69
N GLU A 639 -5.27 -29.56 -17.48
CA GLU A 639 -5.22 -30.54 -16.40
C GLU A 639 -3.84 -31.05 -15.98
N LYS A 640 -3.32 -30.54 -14.85
CA LYS A 640 -2.51 -31.26 -13.84
C LYS A 640 -2.15 -30.33 -12.65
N LYS A 641 -2.08 -30.92 -11.45
CA LYS A 641 -1.93 -30.30 -10.10
C LYS A 641 -0.88 -29.18 -9.99
N ASN A 642 -1.17 -28.19 -9.13
CA ASN A 642 -0.41 -26.96 -8.88
C ASN A 642 0.82 -27.17 -7.98
N GLU A 643 1.94 -26.46 -8.23
CA GLU A 643 3.11 -26.33 -7.36
C GLU A 643 3.25 -24.88 -6.82
N LYS A 644 3.84 -24.65 -5.63
CA LYS A 644 3.95 -23.32 -4.98
C LYS A 644 5.40 -22.77 -4.97
N ILE A 645 5.62 -21.49 -5.32
CA ILE A 645 6.93 -20.81 -5.35
C ILE A 645 6.91 -19.41 -4.68
N VAL A 646 8.02 -18.90 -4.16
CA VAL A 646 8.11 -17.61 -3.42
C VAL A 646 8.85 -16.51 -4.23
N ASN A 647 8.40 -15.25 -4.21
CA ASN A 647 9.03 -14.10 -4.90
C ASN A 647 9.92 -13.23 -3.97
N TRP A 648 10.54 -12.17 -4.54
CA TRP A 648 11.49 -11.27 -3.85
C TRP A 648 10.96 -10.45 -2.68
N VAL A 649 9.65 -10.37 -2.54
CA VAL A 649 8.97 -9.72 -1.42
C VAL A 649 8.26 -10.74 -0.53
N GLY A 650 8.56 -12.04 -0.71
CA GLY A 650 8.08 -13.13 0.13
C GLY A 650 6.68 -13.65 -0.19
N GLU A 651 6.12 -13.40 -1.38
CA GLU A 651 4.77 -13.89 -1.75
C GLU A 651 4.81 -15.27 -2.39
N ILE A 652 3.86 -16.15 -2.01
CA ILE A 652 3.64 -17.44 -2.69
C ILE A 652 2.82 -17.29 -3.96
N ILE A 653 3.24 -17.99 -4.99
CA ILE A 653 2.61 -18.09 -6.31
C ILE A 653 2.37 -19.58 -6.62
N GLU A 654 1.15 -19.95 -7.02
CA GLU A 654 0.84 -21.29 -7.54
C GLU A 654 1.13 -21.38 -9.06
N VAL A 655 1.71 -22.49 -9.52
CA VAL A 655 2.13 -22.75 -10.91
C VAL A 655 1.57 -24.09 -11.40
N ASN A 656 1.12 -24.17 -12.65
CA ASN A 656 0.64 -25.44 -13.22
C ASN A 656 1.79 -26.27 -13.83
N LYS A 657 1.68 -27.60 -13.81
CA LYS A 657 2.58 -28.51 -14.57
C LYS A 657 2.54 -28.18 -16.07
N GLY A 658 3.72 -28.08 -16.70
CA GLY A 658 3.88 -27.72 -18.11
C GLY A 658 4.10 -26.22 -18.37
N GLU A 659 4.06 -25.37 -17.35
CA GLU A 659 4.39 -23.94 -17.46
C GLU A 659 5.91 -23.71 -17.40
N TRP A 660 6.37 -22.69 -18.13
CA TRP A 660 7.75 -22.21 -18.09
C TRP A 660 7.87 -21.13 -17.01
N ILE A 661 8.72 -21.37 -16.02
CA ILE A 661 9.05 -20.36 -15.00
C ILE A 661 10.31 -19.63 -15.45
N ILE A 662 10.22 -18.31 -15.66
CA ILE A 662 11.35 -17.46 -16.06
C ILE A 662 11.87 -16.72 -14.83
N GLY A 663 13.06 -17.10 -14.39
CA GLY A 663 13.82 -16.39 -13.36
C GLY A 663 14.90 -15.52 -13.99
N ALA A 664 15.24 -14.42 -13.32
CA ALA A 664 16.49 -13.70 -13.54
C ALA A 664 17.31 -13.79 -12.25
N GLY A 665 18.56 -14.24 -12.37
CA GLY A 665 19.52 -14.30 -11.29
C GLY A 665 20.93 -14.18 -11.85
N MET A 666 21.81 -13.49 -11.12
CA MET A 666 23.25 -13.52 -11.33
C MET A 666 23.82 -14.74 -10.62
N ASP A 667 24.86 -15.35 -11.18
CA ASP A 667 25.70 -16.29 -10.43
C ASP A 667 26.89 -15.57 -9.79
N LEU A 668 27.62 -16.28 -8.93
CA LEU A 668 28.67 -15.73 -8.06
C LEU A 668 30.00 -15.42 -8.78
N GLU A 669 30.06 -15.47 -10.12
CA GLU A 669 31.16 -14.88 -10.91
C GLU A 669 30.75 -13.55 -11.57
N GLU A 670 29.60 -12.98 -11.21
CA GLU A 670 28.97 -11.80 -11.80
C GLU A 670 28.68 -11.89 -13.32
N ASN A 671 28.84 -13.08 -13.91
CA ASN A 671 28.47 -13.32 -15.29
C ASN A 671 26.97 -13.60 -15.41
N TYR A 672 26.32 -12.91 -16.34
CA TYR A 672 24.95 -13.22 -16.71
C TYR A 672 24.93 -14.58 -17.42
N ARG A 673 24.44 -15.63 -16.75
CA ARG A 673 23.88 -16.76 -17.49
C ARG A 673 22.42 -16.44 -17.73
N GLY A 674 22.04 -16.48 -19.00
CA GLY A 674 20.77 -15.98 -19.54
C GLY A 674 19.51 -16.52 -18.86
N ILE A 675 18.37 -16.22 -19.48
CA ILE A 675 17.05 -16.75 -19.09
C ILE A 675 17.16 -18.26 -18.81
N GLY A 676 17.11 -18.64 -17.54
CA GLY A 676 16.88 -20.01 -17.12
C GLY A 676 15.37 -20.22 -17.08
N GLY A 677 14.83 -20.90 -18.08
CA GLY A 677 13.49 -21.46 -18.00
C GLY A 677 13.56 -22.82 -17.33
N VAL A 678 12.81 -23.03 -16.24
CA VAL A 678 12.52 -24.39 -15.77
C VAL A 678 11.20 -24.81 -16.42
N TRP A 679 11.24 -25.89 -17.19
CA TRP A 679 10.04 -26.57 -17.63
C TRP A 679 9.59 -27.48 -16.48
N VAL A 680 8.45 -27.17 -15.87
CA VAL A 680 7.90 -27.98 -14.78
C VAL A 680 7.37 -29.29 -15.38
N LYS A 681 8.15 -30.37 -15.29
CA LYS A 681 7.74 -31.73 -15.74
C LYS A 681 6.73 -32.37 -14.79
#